data_AF-A0A6L8RLM5-F1
#
_entry.id   AF-A0A6L8RLM5-F1
#
_cell.length_a   1.000
_cell.length_b   1.000
_cell.length_c   1.000
_cell.angle_alpha   90.00
_cell.angle_beta   90.00
_cell.angle_gamma   90.00
#
_symmetry.space_group_name_H-M   'P 1'
#
loop_
_entity.id
_entity.type
_entity.pdbx_description
1 polymer ?
#
loop_
_entity_poly.entity_id
_entity_poly.type
_entity_poly.pdbx_seq_one_letter_code
_entity_poly.pdbx_strand_id
1 'polypeptide(L)'
;MTATASRTTNRRPELLAPAGGPEPFAAALAAGADAIYCGMGSFNARRKATNFTDEAFEQACRAAHLAGSRVYVTVNIVIKQSEMSDALQLIHRCSTLGADAFIIQDWGLFFEVKRTMPGIETHISTQANIHDDRGTIWCREQGADRVTLSRELSIDEIAAIHNAAPDVDLEVFSHGAICFCYSGLCLLSSFAMAGRSANRGMCAQPCRLPYELIDENGRTLSPAGRERALCPRDTNTSQLVRRLYDAGAASLKLEGRMKAPDYVYSIVDVYRHQIDDMLAGVAVDKHEDAARQRQLKRCFNRDFTHAYQDGTSGDEMMSYERSNNRGQIVGTVLGSRLANRDVRGLKPDDRRRRAAIARIELFEPVGKGDLLELRHDDEFDQFLTTIATDDAAAGDIIECRVPRSMPEGCRVRVIRSQRAIDAAGAALKRDVLRRRAVDVTVVARLGEPFAVTLTCCDDPSLTATATGFTVEAAKTRAVEASDLVEHVGRMGSSPFEAASFDVALDEGCGMGFSAVHKVRAAACKALEEAILAPYAERAKTLELPAIVTSDSRPAPEHYRDEPQICATVTSLEAAEAARAEGATRIYMTTDALDAAKLSTADTFEQGIVPVLDEVCRAVDHVRVDPWVVAGATVAIGNISELALAAQVGATAEIRSCLPVHNTPCMEALAERGAGAFWLSPEITLDEIVSLGATAPAALGITVFGRPRVMTSEHCILQVVNGCIHDCANCRLRARKLSLKNIDGKVMPVRTDIHGRSRLYDAYPIDLTPQVPQLLDAGVRRLMVDGTLLETDEVGRAVARVRRAVEAAQAGRKPAARLRGATSGCMFVGIS
;
A
#
# COMPACT_ATOMS: atom_id res chain seq x y z
N MET A 1 -4.34 -26.88 17.19
CA MET A 1 -3.29 -26.60 16.18
C MET A 1 -3.68 -27.29 14.89
N THR A 2 -4.59 -26.71 14.12
CA THR A 2 -4.76 -27.06 12.71
C THR A 2 -3.67 -26.32 11.97
N ALA A 3 -2.63 -27.04 11.54
CA ALA A 3 -1.66 -26.49 10.62
C ALA A 3 -2.42 -25.95 9.40
N THR A 4 -2.45 -24.63 9.22
CA THR A 4 -2.73 -24.03 7.92
C THR A 4 -1.67 -24.62 7.00
N ALA A 5 -2.10 -25.53 6.13
CA ALA A 5 -1.23 -26.10 5.11
C ALA A 5 -0.49 -24.94 4.43
N SER A 6 0.83 -25.03 4.38
CA SER A 6 1.66 -24.07 3.66
C SER A 6 1.07 -23.89 2.27
N ARG A 7 0.64 -22.68 1.93
CA ARG A 7 -0.01 -22.33 0.64
C ARG A 7 0.99 -22.25 -0.50
N THR A 8 2.24 -22.62 -0.24
CA THR A 8 3.39 -22.56 -1.15
C THR A 8 3.36 -23.63 -2.24
N THR A 9 2.27 -24.40 -2.36
CA THR A 9 1.99 -25.27 -3.50
C THR A 9 1.10 -24.63 -4.58
N ASN A 10 0.78 -23.34 -4.48
CA ASN A 10 -0.08 -22.67 -5.46
C ASN A 10 0.58 -22.64 -6.84
N ARG A 11 0.07 -23.47 -7.77
CA ARG A 11 0.49 -23.51 -9.18
C ARG A 11 0.11 -22.25 -9.98
N ARG A 12 -0.44 -21.21 -9.33
CA ARG A 12 -0.84 -19.93 -9.92
C ARG A 12 -0.68 -18.78 -8.93
N PRO A 13 -0.30 -17.56 -9.37
CA PRO A 13 -0.31 -16.40 -8.51
C PRO A 13 -1.75 -15.93 -8.25
N GLU A 14 -2.05 -15.48 -7.04
CA GLU A 14 -3.33 -14.88 -6.69
C GLU A 14 -3.45 -13.46 -7.28
N LEU A 15 -4.56 -13.16 -7.97
CA LEU A 15 -4.88 -11.80 -8.39
C LEU A 15 -5.64 -11.04 -7.30
N LEU A 16 -4.95 -10.16 -6.58
CA LEU A 16 -5.51 -9.38 -5.46
C LEU A 16 -5.97 -7.99 -5.91
N ALA A 17 -7.28 -7.78 -5.94
CA ALA A 17 -7.92 -6.55 -6.41
C ALA A 17 -8.33 -5.59 -5.29
N PRO A 18 -8.34 -4.26 -5.53
CA PRO A 18 -8.75 -3.26 -4.55
C PRO A 18 -10.26 -2.96 -4.62
N ALA A 19 -10.89 -2.74 -3.47
CA ALA A 19 -12.28 -2.24 -3.41
C ALA A 19 -12.49 -1.15 -2.36
N GLY A 20 -13.00 0.01 -2.82
CA GLY A 20 -13.36 1.16 -1.98
C GLY A 20 -14.77 1.16 -1.42
N GLY A 21 -15.60 0.20 -1.83
CA GLY A 21 -17.01 0.08 -1.52
C GLY A 21 -17.67 -1.00 -2.39
N PRO A 22 -19.00 -1.15 -2.32
CA PRO A 22 -19.71 -2.24 -2.99
C PRO A 22 -19.55 -2.30 -4.52
N GLU A 23 -19.64 -1.18 -5.23
CA GLU A 23 -19.57 -1.20 -6.70
C GLU A 23 -18.17 -1.58 -7.22
N PRO A 24 -17.04 -1.00 -6.73
CA PRO A 24 -15.71 -1.47 -7.13
C PRO A 24 -15.44 -2.93 -6.72
N PHE A 25 -16.01 -3.41 -5.61
CA PHE A 25 -15.91 -4.81 -5.20
C PHE A 25 -16.59 -5.73 -6.21
N ALA A 26 -17.84 -5.42 -6.57
CA ALA A 26 -18.58 -6.18 -7.57
C ALA A 26 -17.87 -6.18 -8.93
N ALA A 27 -17.24 -5.06 -9.31
CA ALA A 27 -16.45 -4.95 -10.54
C ALA A 27 -15.19 -5.82 -10.49
N ALA A 28 -14.45 -5.84 -9.38
CA ALA A 28 -13.30 -6.73 -9.19
C ALA A 28 -13.72 -8.21 -9.27
N LEU A 29 -14.82 -8.57 -8.63
CA LEU A 29 -15.34 -9.94 -8.64
C LEU A 29 -15.73 -10.37 -10.05
N ALA A 30 -16.48 -9.52 -10.77
CA ALA A 30 -16.94 -9.80 -12.13
C ALA A 30 -15.80 -9.87 -13.17
N ALA A 31 -14.67 -9.22 -12.90
CA ALA A 31 -13.46 -9.25 -13.72
C ALA A 31 -12.53 -10.44 -13.42
N GLY A 32 -12.84 -11.25 -12.40
CA GLY A 32 -12.10 -12.48 -12.12
C GLY A 32 -11.01 -12.38 -11.05
N ALA A 33 -11.11 -11.43 -10.11
CA ALA A 33 -10.18 -11.34 -8.98
C ALA A 33 -10.22 -12.61 -8.11
N ASP A 34 -9.06 -13.18 -7.75
CA ASP A 34 -8.98 -14.34 -6.84
C ASP A 34 -9.14 -13.92 -5.38
N ALA A 35 -8.76 -12.69 -5.05
CA ALA A 35 -9.03 -12.07 -3.77
C ALA A 35 -9.32 -10.58 -3.92
N ILE A 36 -10.08 -10.02 -3.00
CA ILE A 36 -10.44 -8.59 -3.00
C ILE A 36 -10.12 -8.01 -1.62
N TYR A 37 -9.28 -6.98 -1.57
CA TYR A 37 -9.01 -6.26 -0.34
C TYR A 37 -9.79 -4.95 -0.23
N CYS A 38 -10.34 -4.70 0.96
CA CYS A 38 -11.16 -3.53 1.24
C CYS A 38 -10.87 -2.94 2.63
N GLY A 39 -11.51 -1.82 2.96
CA GLY A 39 -11.48 -1.22 4.30
C GLY A 39 -12.86 -1.32 4.95
N MET A 40 -12.86 -1.46 6.27
CA MET A 40 -14.06 -1.33 7.11
C MET A 40 -13.80 -0.23 8.14
N GLY A 41 -14.73 0.71 8.29
CA GLY A 41 -14.59 1.83 9.22
C GLY A 41 -13.32 2.68 8.99
N SER A 42 -12.65 3.05 10.08
CA SER A 42 -11.56 4.05 10.09
C SER A 42 -10.15 3.46 10.19
N PHE A 43 -9.93 2.19 10.52
CA PHE A 43 -8.57 1.68 10.77
C PHE A 43 -7.76 1.33 9.50
N ASN A 44 -7.90 2.11 8.42
CA ASN A 44 -7.31 1.79 7.12
C ASN A 44 -6.70 3.01 6.40
N ALA A 45 -5.74 2.78 5.50
CA ALA A 45 -4.94 3.83 4.86
C ALA A 45 -5.66 4.69 3.79
N ARG A 46 -6.97 4.51 3.58
CA ARG A 46 -7.85 5.31 2.70
C ARG A 46 -9.20 5.51 3.37
N ARG A 47 -9.22 6.16 4.54
CA ARG A 47 -10.42 6.39 5.36
C ARG A 47 -11.57 7.06 4.63
N LYS A 48 -11.25 7.86 3.61
CA LYS A 48 -12.20 8.62 2.78
C LYS A 48 -12.85 7.80 1.66
N ALA A 49 -12.57 6.50 1.55
CA ALA A 49 -13.31 5.63 0.65
C ALA A 49 -14.77 5.49 1.14
N THR A 50 -15.67 5.08 0.25
CA THR A 50 -17.09 4.87 0.58
C THR A 50 -17.28 3.84 1.70
N ASN A 51 -16.41 2.82 1.74
CA ASN A 51 -16.47 1.65 2.62
C ASN A 51 -17.83 0.91 2.51
N PHE A 52 -18.13 0.05 3.48
CA PHE A 52 -19.30 -0.83 3.49
C PHE A 52 -20.07 -0.65 4.80
N THR A 53 -21.39 -0.88 4.75
CA THR A 53 -22.15 -1.26 5.94
C THR A 53 -21.91 -2.73 6.25
N ASP A 54 -22.28 -3.20 7.45
CA ASP A 54 -22.10 -4.59 7.84
C ASP A 54 -22.90 -5.53 6.91
N GLU A 55 -24.12 -5.15 6.54
CA GLU A 55 -24.98 -5.93 5.63
C GLU A 55 -24.40 -5.98 4.21
N ALA A 56 -23.93 -4.84 3.69
CA ALA A 56 -23.31 -4.78 2.37
C ALA A 56 -21.99 -5.58 2.33
N PHE A 57 -21.23 -5.58 3.44
CA PHE A 57 -20.00 -6.34 3.57
C PHE A 57 -20.26 -7.85 3.65
N GLU A 58 -21.25 -8.29 4.43
CA GLU A 58 -21.65 -9.70 4.52
C GLU A 58 -22.12 -10.23 3.16
N GLN A 59 -22.95 -9.46 2.44
CA GLN A 59 -23.39 -9.81 1.08
C GLN A 59 -22.22 -9.91 0.10
N ALA A 60 -21.27 -8.98 0.18
CA ALA A 60 -20.06 -9.00 -0.63
C ALA A 60 -19.18 -10.22 -0.33
N CYS A 61 -19.01 -10.58 0.94
CA CYS A 61 -18.28 -11.79 1.36
C CYS A 61 -18.97 -13.05 0.81
N ARG A 62 -20.28 -13.19 1.02
CA ARG A 62 -21.06 -14.31 0.47
C ARG A 62 -20.89 -14.44 -1.05
N ALA A 63 -21.01 -13.34 -1.78
CA ALA A 63 -20.87 -13.33 -3.24
C ALA A 63 -19.45 -13.75 -3.67
N ALA A 64 -18.42 -13.28 -2.97
CA ALA A 64 -17.04 -13.66 -3.24
C ALA A 64 -16.79 -15.15 -2.98
N HIS A 65 -17.22 -15.69 -1.84
CA HIS A 65 -17.00 -17.10 -1.48
C HIS A 65 -17.69 -18.07 -2.45
N LEU A 66 -18.92 -17.75 -2.85
CA LEU A 66 -19.64 -18.54 -3.86
C LEU A 66 -18.95 -18.52 -5.23
N ALA A 67 -18.24 -17.44 -5.56
CA ALA A 67 -17.46 -17.29 -6.78
C ALA A 67 -16.02 -17.85 -6.66
N GLY A 68 -15.61 -18.38 -5.50
CA GLY A 68 -14.26 -18.87 -5.24
C GLY A 68 -13.23 -17.77 -4.93
N SER A 69 -13.68 -16.55 -4.67
CA SER A 69 -12.84 -15.40 -4.31
C SER A 69 -12.78 -15.20 -2.80
N ARG A 70 -11.64 -14.71 -2.30
CA ARG A 70 -11.43 -14.38 -0.88
C ARG A 70 -11.56 -12.88 -0.60
N VAL A 71 -11.85 -12.51 0.64
CA VAL A 71 -12.03 -11.12 1.07
C VAL A 71 -11.04 -10.75 2.17
N TYR A 72 -10.18 -9.77 1.91
CA TYR A 72 -9.18 -9.29 2.87
C TYR A 72 -9.55 -7.90 3.41
N VAL A 73 -9.44 -7.71 4.73
CA VAL A 73 -9.73 -6.42 5.36
C VAL A 73 -8.44 -5.73 5.76
N THR A 74 -8.28 -4.49 5.31
CA THR A 74 -7.13 -3.66 5.69
C THR A 74 -7.33 -3.03 7.06
N VAL A 75 -6.42 -3.35 7.99
CA VAL A 75 -6.26 -2.69 9.30
C VAL A 75 -4.83 -2.11 9.37
N ASN A 76 -4.50 -1.33 8.34
CA ASN A 76 -3.12 -1.06 7.94
C ASN A 76 -2.68 0.38 8.28
N ILE A 77 -2.98 0.81 9.49
CA ILE A 77 -2.54 2.09 10.04
C ILE A 77 -1.93 1.90 11.42
N VAL A 78 -1.27 2.94 11.91
CA VAL A 78 -0.83 3.03 13.30
C VAL A 78 -2.05 3.02 14.23
N ILE A 79 -2.00 2.17 15.26
CA ILE A 79 -3.07 2.03 16.27
C ILE A 79 -2.64 2.68 17.57
N LYS A 80 -3.42 3.65 18.06
CA LYS A 80 -3.17 4.29 19.36
C LYS A 80 -3.53 3.36 20.49
N GLN A 81 -2.92 3.56 21.65
CA GLN A 81 -3.25 2.83 22.88
C GLN A 81 -4.76 2.79 23.16
N SER A 82 -5.45 3.93 23.06
CA SER A 82 -6.89 4.03 23.30
C SER A 82 -7.77 3.36 22.24
N GLU A 83 -7.20 3.00 21.09
CA GLU A 83 -7.92 2.45 19.94
C GLU A 83 -7.75 0.93 19.80
N MET A 84 -6.89 0.30 20.60
CA MET A 84 -6.58 -1.13 20.48
C MET A 84 -7.84 -2.00 20.63
N SER A 85 -8.68 -1.67 21.62
CA SER A 85 -9.98 -2.31 21.83
C SER A 85 -10.85 -2.27 20.57
N ASP A 86 -11.03 -1.08 20.00
CA ASP A 86 -11.92 -0.87 18.85
C ASP A 86 -11.37 -1.56 17.58
N ALA A 87 -10.04 -1.59 17.44
CA ALA A 87 -9.38 -2.31 16.34
C ALA A 87 -9.60 -3.83 16.46
N LEU A 88 -9.47 -4.41 17.66
CA LEU A 88 -9.74 -5.83 17.90
C LEU A 88 -11.23 -6.18 17.69
N GLN A 89 -12.15 -5.32 18.15
CA GLN A 89 -13.59 -5.47 17.89
C GLN A 89 -13.91 -5.40 16.40
N LEU A 90 -13.25 -4.52 15.64
CA LEU A 90 -13.40 -4.46 14.18
C LEU A 90 -12.97 -5.77 13.53
N ILE A 91 -11.82 -6.32 13.92
CA ILE A 91 -11.30 -7.58 13.38
C ILE A 91 -12.25 -8.73 13.69
N HIS A 92 -12.72 -8.83 14.93
CA HIS A 92 -13.72 -9.82 15.34
C HIS A 92 -14.98 -9.72 14.48
N ARG A 93 -15.58 -8.53 14.42
CA ARG A 93 -16.81 -8.26 13.65
C ARG A 93 -16.65 -8.57 12.17
N CYS A 94 -15.56 -8.13 11.53
CA CYS A 94 -15.32 -8.44 10.12
C CYS A 94 -15.12 -9.94 9.89
N SER A 95 -14.50 -10.65 10.84
CA SER A 95 -14.33 -12.11 10.77
C SER A 95 -15.68 -12.84 10.84
N THR A 96 -16.58 -12.40 11.72
CA THR A 96 -17.93 -12.98 11.82
C THR A 96 -18.80 -12.69 10.60
N LEU A 97 -18.55 -11.58 9.90
CA LEU A 97 -19.25 -11.23 8.65
C LEU A 97 -18.68 -11.93 7.40
N GLY A 98 -17.54 -12.64 7.53
CA GLY A 98 -16.99 -13.46 6.43
C GLY A 98 -15.59 -13.07 5.95
N ALA A 99 -14.91 -12.08 6.54
CA ALA A 99 -13.53 -11.74 6.13
C ALA A 99 -12.58 -12.95 6.23
N ASP A 100 -11.73 -13.16 5.22
CA ASP A 100 -10.81 -14.29 5.17
C ASP A 100 -9.45 -13.99 5.81
N ALA A 101 -8.97 -12.75 5.72
CA ALA A 101 -7.68 -12.34 6.29
C ALA A 101 -7.63 -10.84 6.58
N PHE A 102 -6.65 -10.43 7.39
CA PHE A 102 -6.42 -9.03 7.75
C PHE A 102 -5.02 -8.55 7.37
N ILE A 103 -4.95 -7.43 6.66
CA ILE A 103 -3.68 -6.79 6.29
C ILE A 103 -3.33 -5.75 7.36
N ILE A 104 -2.35 -6.06 8.21
CA ILE A 104 -2.03 -5.34 9.44
C ILE A 104 -0.67 -4.65 9.32
N GLN A 105 -0.58 -3.40 9.79
CA GLN A 105 0.69 -2.67 9.88
C GLN A 105 1.24 -2.62 11.30
N ASP A 106 0.38 -2.38 12.29
CA ASP A 106 0.77 -2.17 13.68
C ASP A 106 1.17 -3.49 14.34
N TRP A 107 2.42 -3.57 14.82
CA TRP A 107 2.95 -4.79 15.44
C TRP A 107 2.21 -5.16 16.73
N GLY A 108 1.79 -4.18 17.53
CA GLY A 108 0.99 -4.43 18.73
C GLY A 108 -0.34 -5.08 18.41
N LEU A 109 -1.05 -4.55 17.40
CA LEU A 109 -2.30 -5.16 16.93
C LEU A 109 -2.06 -6.57 16.36
N PHE A 110 -1.00 -6.76 15.58
CA PHE A 110 -0.66 -8.08 15.03
C PHE A 110 -0.48 -9.12 16.14
N PHE A 111 0.31 -8.81 17.16
CA PHE A 111 0.54 -9.74 18.28
C PHE A 111 -0.72 -9.96 19.12
N GLU A 112 -1.53 -8.93 19.34
CA GLU A 112 -2.81 -9.07 20.03
C GLU A 112 -3.80 -9.96 19.27
N VAL A 113 -3.86 -9.85 17.94
CA VAL A 113 -4.67 -10.75 17.11
C VAL A 113 -4.16 -12.19 17.22
N LYS A 114 -2.85 -12.42 17.14
CA LYS A 114 -2.28 -13.78 17.28
C LYS A 114 -2.51 -14.36 18.68
N ARG A 115 -2.51 -13.52 19.71
CA ARG A 115 -2.77 -13.91 21.10
C ARG A 115 -4.24 -14.23 21.36
N THR A 116 -5.16 -13.41 20.86
CA THR A 116 -6.59 -13.47 21.21
C THR A 116 -7.44 -14.21 20.19
N MET A 117 -7.03 -14.22 18.91
CA MET A 117 -7.75 -14.81 17.79
C MET A 117 -6.77 -15.58 16.87
N PRO A 118 -6.05 -16.61 17.39
CA PRO A 118 -4.97 -17.29 16.66
C PRO A 118 -5.39 -17.96 15.35
N GLY A 119 -6.69 -18.24 15.17
CA GLY A 119 -7.23 -18.80 13.92
C GLY A 119 -7.43 -17.79 12.79
N ILE A 120 -7.22 -16.49 13.05
CA ILE A 120 -7.32 -15.44 12.03
C ILE A 120 -6.04 -15.39 11.19
N GLU A 121 -6.21 -15.44 9.87
CA GLU A 121 -5.14 -15.22 8.90
C GLU A 121 -4.71 -13.75 8.89
N THR A 122 -3.41 -13.51 8.99
CA THR A 122 -2.84 -12.16 9.06
C THR A 122 -1.75 -11.98 8.01
N HIS A 123 -1.86 -10.89 7.26
CA HIS A 123 -0.89 -10.47 6.26
C HIS A 123 -0.16 -9.22 6.76
N ILE A 124 1.17 -9.21 6.65
CA ILE A 124 1.96 -8.03 7.01
C ILE A 124 1.83 -6.99 5.89
N SER A 125 1.35 -5.80 6.24
CA SER A 125 1.21 -4.67 5.32
C SER A 125 2.57 -4.18 4.84
N THR A 126 2.65 -3.73 3.58
CA THR A 126 3.84 -3.04 3.04
C THR A 126 4.31 -1.88 3.92
N GLN A 127 3.40 -1.24 4.67
CA GLN A 127 3.76 -0.15 5.60
C GLN A 127 4.54 -0.63 6.85
N ALA A 128 4.66 -1.94 7.10
CA ALA A 128 5.60 -2.50 8.06
C ALA A 128 7.05 -2.53 7.53
N ASN A 129 7.26 -2.15 6.25
CA ASN A 129 8.55 -1.92 5.61
C ASN A 129 9.46 -3.16 5.58
N ILE A 130 8.95 -4.30 5.10
CA ILE A 130 9.72 -5.53 4.92
C ILE A 130 10.34 -5.55 3.52
N HIS A 131 11.67 -5.57 3.46
CA HIS A 131 12.44 -5.42 2.20
C HIS A 131 13.60 -6.41 2.03
N ASP A 132 13.73 -7.40 2.91
CA ASP A 132 14.74 -8.45 2.82
C ASP A 132 14.21 -9.81 3.33
N ASP A 133 15.05 -10.83 3.19
CA ASP A 133 14.76 -12.21 3.61
C ASP A 133 14.72 -12.35 5.12
N ARG A 134 15.68 -11.76 5.85
CA ARG A 134 15.72 -11.78 7.32
C ARG A 134 14.43 -11.25 7.95
N GLY A 135 13.93 -10.10 7.50
CA GLY A 135 12.65 -9.55 7.95
C GLY A 135 11.47 -10.42 7.57
N THR A 136 11.50 -11.04 6.37
CA THR A 136 10.44 -11.94 5.90
C THR A 136 10.36 -13.23 6.73
N ILE A 137 11.51 -13.85 7.03
CA ILE A 137 11.63 -15.03 7.88
C ILE A 137 11.15 -14.70 9.29
N TRP A 138 11.59 -13.58 9.86
CA TRP A 138 11.14 -13.14 11.18
C TRP A 138 9.61 -13.01 11.22
N CYS A 139 8.98 -12.40 10.20
CA CYS A 139 7.51 -12.28 10.16
C CYS A 139 6.83 -13.66 10.21
N ARG A 140 7.37 -14.64 9.48
CA ARG A 140 6.86 -16.02 9.48
C ARG A 140 7.00 -16.67 10.84
N GLU A 141 8.14 -16.52 11.50
CA GLU A 141 8.39 -17.03 12.86
C GLU A 141 7.43 -16.41 13.88
N GLN A 142 7.03 -15.16 13.69
CA GLN A 142 6.02 -14.50 14.52
C GLN A 142 4.57 -14.92 14.18
N GLY A 143 4.38 -15.80 13.21
CA GLY A 143 3.08 -16.37 12.85
C GLY A 143 2.36 -15.65 11.72
N ALA A 144 3.02 -14.78 10.95
CA ALA A 144 2.42 -14.19 9.76
C ALA A 144 2.16 -15.27 8.68
N ASP A 145 1.01 -15.16 8.03
CA ASP A 145 0.60 -16.07 6.97
C ASP A 145 1.08 -15.60 5.59
N ARG A 146 1.34 -14.29 5.46
CA ARG A 146 1.79 -13.63 4.23
C ARG A 146 2.52 -12.33 4.54
N VAL A 147 3.47 -11.98 3.68
CA VAL A 147 4.21 -10.72 3.78
C VAL A 147 4.02 -9.92 2.48
N THR A 148 3.44 -8.71 2.59
CA THR A 148 3.47 -7.75 1.50
C THR A 148 4.83 -7.04 1.50
N LEU A 149 5.62 -7.28 0.46
CA LEU A 149 6.96 -6.68 0.34
C LEU A 149 6.90 -5.17 0.07
N SER A 150 8.01 -4.48 0.33
CA SER A 150 8.23 -3.09 -0.09
C SER A 150 8.09 -2.95 -1.62
N ARG A 151 7.55 -1.81 -2.07
CA ARG A 151 7.24 -1.57 -3.50
C ARG A 151 8.48 -1.35 -4.34
N GLU A 152 9.58 -1.00 -3.67
CA GLU A 152 10.82 -0.52 -4.25
C GLU A 152 11.78 -1.67 -4.60
N LEU A 153 11.41 -2.92 -4.32
CA LEU A 153 12.20 -4.11 -4.64
C LEU A 153 12.11 -4.49 -6.12
N SER A 154 13.26 -4.91 -6.64
CA SER A 154 13.40 -5.54 -7.96
C SER A 154 12.89 -6.97 -7.99
N ILE A 155 12.64 -7.48 -9.18
CA ILE A 155 12.27 -8.90 -9.38
C ILE A 155 13.36 -9.83 -8.84
N ASP A 156 14.63 -9.46 -9.01
CA ASP A 156 15.76 -10.26 -8.54
C ASP A 156 15.85 -10.28 -7.00
N GLU A 157 15.58 -9.14 -6.35
CA GLU A 157 15.47 -9.09 -4.88
C GLU A 157 14.28 -9.91 -4.37
N ILE A 158 13.13 -9.85 -5.04
CA ILE A 158 11.96 -10.68 -4.71
C ILE A 158 12.30 -12.17 -4.83
N ALA A 159 12.98 -12.58 -5.90
CA ALA A 159 13.43 -13.95 -6.10
C ALA A 159 14.41 -14.40 -5.01
N ALA A 160 15.35 -13.54 -4.61
CA ALA A 160 16.27 -13.84 -3.51
C ALA A 160 15.52 -14.07 -2.19
N ILE A 161 14.53 -13.23 -1.87
CA ILE A 161 13.68 -13.39 -0.67
C ILE A 161 12.90 -14.69 -0.75
N HIS A 162 12.28 -15.00 -1.89
CA HIS A 162 11.53 -16.25 -2.07
C HIS A 162 12.41 -17.48 -1.86
N ASN A 163 13.62 -17.49 -2.44
CA ASN A 163 14.56 -18.60 -2.32
C ASN A 163 15.02 -18.82 -0.87
N ALA A 164 15.17 -17.73 -0.09
CA ALA A 164 15.55 -17.79 1.32
C ALA A 164 14.37 -18.15 2.24
N ALA A 165 13.15 -17.77 1.87
CA ALA A 165 11.92 -17.98 2.63
C ALA A 165 10.82 -18.66 1.78
N PRO A 166 11.05 -19.89 1.26
CA PRO A 166 10.16 -20.52 0.29
C PRO A 166 8.79 -20.91 0.87
N ASP A 167 8.67 -20.95 2.20
CA ASP A 167 7.45 -21.27 2.95
C ASP A 167 6.60 -20.04 3.32
N VAL A 168 6.96 -18.85 2.79
CA VAL A 168 6.24 -17.60 3.03
C VAL A 168 5.56 -17.12 1.76
N ASP A 169 4.25 -16.90 1.81
CA ASP A 169 3.52 -16.24 0.73
C ASP A 169 4.02 -14.79 0.57
N LEU A 170 4.61 -14.48 -0.58
CA LEU A 170 5.05 -13.13 -0.92
C LEU A 170 3.97 -12.41 -1.74
N GLU A 171 3.57 -11.23 -1.29
CA GLU A 171 2.66 -10.36 -2.01
C GLU A 171 3.39 -9.12 -2.55
N VAL A 172 3.23 -8.86 -3.85
CA VAL A 172 3.97 -7.83 -4.58
C VAL A 172 3.00 -6.84 -5.24
N PHE A 173 3.30 -5.55 -5.17
CA PHE A 173 2.52 -4.53 -5.89
C PHE A 173 2.78 -4.60 -7.39
N SER A 174 1.71 -4.80 -8.17
CA SER A 174 1.82 -5.00 -9.62
C SER A 174 1.28 -3.83 -10.43
N HIS A 175 0.30 -3.09 -9.92
CA HIS A 175 -0.32 -1.97 -10.66
C HIS A 175 -0.71 -0.81 -9.75
N GLY A 176 -0.70 0.41 -10.29
CA GLY A 176 -1.31 1.60 -9.68
C GLY A 176 -0.32 2.58 -9.06
N ALA A 177 -0.82 3.52 -8.26
CA ALA A 177 -0.04 4.69 -7.87
C ALA A 177 1.15 4.36 -6.95
N ILE A 178 2.35 4.79 -7.33
CA ILE A 178 3.56 4.69 -6.50
C ILE A 178 3.48 5.72 -5.37
N CYS A 179 3.73 5.29 -4.13
CA CYS A 179 4.01 6.21 -3.04
C CYS A 179 5.46 6.68 -3.15
N PHE A 180 5.70 7.99 -3.18
CA PHE A 180 7.07 8.50 -3.28
C PHE A 180 7.88 8.31 -1.99
N CYS A 181 7.19 8.22 -0.85
CA CYS A 181 7.82 7.85 0.41
C CYS A 181 7.95 6.33 0.47
N TYR A 182 9.13 5.85 0.84
CA TYR A 182 9.45 4.43 0.91
C TYR A 182 8.39 3.68 1.71
N SER A 183 7.76 2.67 1.08
CA SER A 183 6.70 1.85 1.68
C SER A 183 5.49 2.61 2.25
N GLY A 184 5.40 3.93 2.07
CA GLY A 184 4.31 4.78 2.58
C GLY A 184 4.43 5.23 4.04
N LEU A 185 5.58 5.04 4.70
CA LEU A 185 5.88 5.53 6.05
C LEU A 185 6.17 7.04 6.04
N CYS A 186 5.12 7.86 5.91
CA CYS A 186 5.25 9.27 5.52
C CYS A 186 4.67 10.23 6.56
N LEU A 187 5.51 11.14 7.07
CA LEU A 187 5.10 12.22 7.98
C LEU A 187 4.85 13.54 7.22
N LEU A 188 5.17 13.62 5.93
CA LEU A 188 5.03 14.87 5.16
C LEU A 188 3.61 15.43 5.22
N SER A 189 2.59 14.58 5.20
CA SER A 189 1.19 15.02 5.22
C SER A 189 0.82 15.74 6.53
N SER A 190 1.21 15.20 7.69
CA SER A 190 0.86 15.80 8.99
C SER A 190 1.62 17.09 9.26
N PHE A 191 2.88 17.17 8.82
CA PHE A 191 3.70 18.38 8.96
C PHE A 191 3.38 19.46 7.92
N ALA A 192 3.02 19.07 6.69
CA ALA A 192 2.58 20.03 5.68
C ALA A 192 1.14 20.53 5.95
N MET A 193 0.26 19.65 6.43
CA MET A 193 -1.17 19.89 6.66
C MET A 193 -1.61 19.32 8.00
N ALA A 194 -1.47 20.14 9.05
CA ALA A 194 -1.74 19.78 10.45
C ALA A 194 -2.98 18.90 10.65
N GLY A 195 -2.83 17.83 11.43
CA GLY A 195 -3.89 16.87 11.76
C GLY A 195 -4.12 15.75 10.73
N ARG A 196 -3.54 15.82 9.53
CA ARG A 196 -3.74 14.80 8.47
C ARG A 196 -2.55 13.87 8.30
N SER A 197 -2.47 12.80 9.10
CA SER A 197 -1.39 11.81 8.96
C SER A 197 -1.63 10.85 7.78
N ALA A 198 -0.58 10.58 7.00
CA ALA A 198 -0.63 9.55 5.98
C ALA A 198 -0.62 8.14 6.59
N ASN A 199 0.08 7.97 7.72
CA ASN A 199 0.16 6.72 8.48
C ASN A 199 -1.16 6.36 9.17
N ARG A 200 -2.12 7.29 9.20
CA ARG A 200 -3.50 7.09 9.67
C ARG A 200 -4.55 7.24 8.58
N GLY A 201 -4.16 7.11 7.31
CA GLY A 201 -5.10 7.07 6.19
C GLY A 201 -5.77 8.40 5.84
N MET A 202 -5.24 9.52 6.33
CA MET A 202 -5.71 10.89 6.07
C MET A 202 -4.82 11.69 5.11
N CYS A 203 -3.88 11.01 4.44
CA CYS A 203 -2.91 11.59 3.51
C CYS A 203 -3.52 12.68 2.60
N ALA A 204 -2.89 13.85 2.60
CA ALA A 204 -3.29 14.99 1.77
C ALA A 204 -2.65 15.02 0.38
N GLN A 205 -1.79 14.04 0.09
CA GLN A 205 -1.04 13.94 -1.16
C GLN A 205 -0.19 15.20 -1.47
N PRO A 206 0.53 15.80 -0.50
CA PRO A 206 1.37 16.97 -0.76
C PRO A 206 2.46 16.70 -1.80
N CYS A 207 2.95 15.46 -1.91
CA CYS A 207 3.89 15.03 -2.95
C CYS A 207 3.37 15.18 -4.38
N ARG A 208 2.06 15.41 -4.57
CA ARG A 208 1.43 15.64 -5.87
C ARG A 208 1.38 17.12 -6.25
N LEU A 209 1.85 18.04 -5.40
CA LEU A 209 1.89 19.48 -5.63
C LEU A 209 3.20 19.92 -6.32
N PRO A 210 3.25 21.13 -6.90
CA PRO A 210 4.48 21.74 -7.39
C PRO A 210 5.45 22.14 -6.27
N TYR A 211 6.75 22.04 -6.56
CA TYR A 211 7.89 22.41 -5.74
C TYR A 211 9.01 22.98 -6.62
N GLU A 212 9.73 23.97 -6.09
CA GLU A 212 10.98 24.47 -6.67
C GLU A 212 12.16 23.87 -5.89
N LEU A 213 13.14 23.27 -6.58
CA LEU A 213 14.41 22.96 -5.91
C LEU A 213 15.26 24.21 -5.88
N ILE A 214 15.57 24.71 -4.68
CA ILE A 214 16.34 25.92 -4.46
C ILE A 214 17.68 25.61 -3.76
N ASP A 215 18.66 26.47 -4.00
CA ASP A 215 19.94 26.45 -3.30
C ASP A 215 19.97 27.34 -2.04
N GLU A 216 21.12 27.39 -1.39
CA GLU A 216 21.37 28.17 -0.16
C GLU A 216 21.11 29.68 -0.32
N ASN A 217 21.12 30.21 -1.55
CA ASN A 217 20.85 31.61 -1.86
C ASN A 217 19.41 31.85 -2.31
N GLY A 218 18.57 30.81 -2.32
CA GLY A 218 17.18 30.87 -2.77
C GLY A 218 17.02 30.85 -4.30
N ARG A 219 18.07 30.51 -5.06
CA ARG A 219 17.99 30.41 -6.52
C ARG A 219 17.37 29.07 -6.92
N THR A 220 16.34 29.12 -7.76
CA THR A 220 15.73 27.92 -8.36
C THR A 220 16.69 27.23 -9.32
N LEU A 221 16.87 25.92 -9.12
CA LEU A 221 17.70 25.01 -9.92
C LEU A 221 16.86 24.08 -10.81
N SER A 222 15.61 23.80 -10.44
CA SER A 222 14.72 22.97 -11.24
C SER A 222 14.31 23.68 -12.54
N PRO A 223 14.44 23.03 -13.72
CA PRO A 223 13.96 23.59 -14.99
C PRO A 223 12.44 23.76 -15.05
N ALA A 224 11.97 24.63 -15.95
CA ALA A 224 10.54 24.76 -16.26
C ALA A 224 9.96 23.43 -16.76
N GLY A 225 8.73 23.11 -16.36
CA GLY A 225 8.06 21.84 -16.65
C GLY A 225 8.51 20.67 -15.76
N ARG A 226 9.40 20.90 -14.79
CA ARG A 226 9.89 19.92 -13.82
C ARG A 226 9.52 20.28 -12.38
N GLU A 227 8.39 20.96 -12.18
CA GLU A 227 7.98 21.43 -10.84
C GLU A 227 7.42 20.33 -9.93
N ARG A 228 7.21 19.09 -10.39
CA ARG A 228 6.64 18.02 -9.54
C ARG A 228 7.70 17.02 -9.07
N ALA A 229 8.67 17.52 -8.30
CA ALA A 229 9.83 16.78 -7.79
C ALA A 229 9.52 15.48 -7.01
N LEU A 230 8.31 15.34 -6.48
CA LEU A 230 7.89 14.23 -5.61
C LEU A 230 6.76 13.37 -6.22
N CYS A 231 6.46 13.54 -7.51
CA CYS A 231 5.31 12.91 -8.16
C CYS A 231 5.74 11.78 -9.11
N PRO A 232 5.73 10.51 -8.67
CA PRO A 232 6.04 9.38 -9.54
C PRO A 232 4.88 9.09 -10.51
N ARG A 233 5.21 8.37 -11.58
CA ARG A 233 4.31 7.62 -12.45
C ARG A 233 3.64 6.48 -11.65
N ASP A 234 2.75 5.75 -12.30
CA ASP A 234 2.08 4.60 -11.72
C ASP A 234 2.82 3.30 -12.11
N THR A 235 2.86 2.29 -11.24
CA THR A 235 3.42 0.98 -11.56
C THR A 235 2.52 0.27 -12.57
N ASN A 236 3.11 -0.40 -13.57
CA ASN A 236 2.42 -1.38 -14.40
C ASN A 236 3.37 -2.53 -14.75
N THR A 237 3.07 -3.71 -14.23
CA THR A 237 3.83 -4.94 -14.44
C THR A 237 3.04 -5.98 -15.24
N SER A 238 2.01 -5.58 -15.98
CA SER A 238 1.13 -6.50 -16.73
C SER A 238 1.91 -7.36 -17.75
N GLN A 239 2.99 -6.82 -18.31
CA GLN A 239 3.89 -7.54 -19.22
C GLN A 239 5.01 -8.31 -18.49
N LEU A 240 5.09 -8.19 -17.16
CA LEU A 240 6.09 -8.86 -16.32
C LEU A 240 5.49 -9.97 -15.45
N VAL A 241 4.21 -10.31 -15.64
CA VAL A 241 3.48 -11.32 -14.83
C VAL A 241 4.24 -12.63 -14.74
N ARG A 242 4.80 -13.14 -15.85
CA ARG A 242 5.62 -14.36 -15.85
C ARG A 242 6.87 -14.23 -14.99
N ARG A 243 7.62 -13.13 -15.14
CA ARG A 243 8.85 -12.89 -14.36
C ARG A 243 8.57 -12.77 -12.87
N LEU A 244 7.46 -12.12 -12.50
CA LEU A 244 7.02 -12.00 -11.10
C LEU A 244 6.61 -13.36 -10.52
N TYR A 245 5.86 -14.15 -11.28
CA TYR A 245 5.51 -15.51 -10.89
C TYR A 245 6.76 -16.38 -10.67
N ASP A 246 7.72 -16.33 -11.60
CA ASP A 246 8.99 -17.07 -11.50
C ASP A 246 9.86 -16.62 -10.32
N ALA A 247 9.76 -15.35 -9.93
CA ALA A 247 10.42 -14.80 -8.75
C ALA A 247 9.73 -15.19 -7.42
N GLY A 248 8.64 -15.95 -7.45
CA GLY A 248 7.93 -16.40 -6.26
C GLY A 248 6.88 -15.43 -5.73
N ALA A 249 6.40 -14.49 -6.54
CA ALA A 249 5.25 -13.65 -6.18
C ALA A 249 3.98 -14.52 -6.10
N ALA A 250 3.60 -14.90 -4.88
CA ALA A 250 2.40 -15.69 -4.60
C ALA A 250 1.10 -14.89 -4.82
N SER A 251 1.16 -13.56 -4.70
CA SER A 251 0.03 -12.65 -4.96
C SER A 251 0.46 -11.36 -5.65
N LEU A 252 -0.29 -11.00 -6.70
CA LEU A 252 -0.14 -9.78 -7.48
C LEU A 252 -1.18 -8.76 -7.01
N LYS A 253 -0.74 -7.80 -6.22
CA LYS A 253 -1.59 -6.78 -5.62
C LYS A 253 -1.76 -5.56 -6.52
N LEU A 254 -3.00 -5.26 -6.88
CA LEU A 254 -3.36 -4.07 -7.65
C LEU A 254 -3.79 -2.92 -6.73
N GLU A 255 -3.27 -1.70 -6.94
CA GLU A 255 -3.70 -0.50 -6.20
C GLU A 255 -4.86 0.20 -6.92
N GLY A 256 -5.82 0.71 -6.15
CA GLY A 256 -6.94 1.45 -6.72
C GLY A 256 -8.13 1.63 -5.80
N ARG A 257 -7.94 1.57 -4.47
CA ARG A 257 -9.08 1.49 -3.53
C ARG A 257 -9.97 2.74 -3.53
N MET A 258 -9.51 3.86 -4.07
CA MET A 258 -10.30 5.09 -4.24
C MET A 258 -10.79 5.29 -5.69
N LYS A 259 -10.65 4.28 -6.55
CA LYS A 259 -10.98 4.36 -7.97
C LYS A 259 -12.39 3.87 -8.23
N ALA A 260 -12.94 4.34 -9.36
CA ALA A 260 -14.27 3.98 -9.81
C ALA A 260 -14.32 2.51 -10.31
N PRO A 261 -15.52 1.91 -10.41
CA PRO A 261 -15.67 0.50 -10.81
C PRO A 261 -15.07 0.19 -12.19
N ASP A 262 -15.14 1.11 -13.15
CA ASP A 262 -14.57 0.93 -14.50
C ASP A 262 -13.05 0.81 -14.49
N TYR A 263 -12.37 1.56 -13.62
CA TYR A 263 -10.93 1.42 -13.39
C TYR A 263 -10.61 0.04 -12.83
N VAL A 264 -11.30 -0.37 -11.77
CA VAL A 264 -11.05 -1.65 -11.09
C VAL A 264 -11.30 -2.82 -12.03
N TYR A 265 -12.44 -2.82 -12.73
CA TYR A 265 -12.75 -3.83 -13.74
C TYR A 265 -11.64 -3.92 -14.79
N SER A 266 -11.26 -2.78 -15.38
CA SER A 266 -10.31 -2.75 -16.50
C SER A 266 -8.93 -3.27 -16.13
N ILE A 267 -8.42 -2.96 -14.94
CA ILE A 267 -7.09 -3.45 -14.51
C ILE A 267 -7.15 -4.92 -14.11
N VAL A 268 -8.21 -5.37 -13.42
CA VAL A 268 -8.35 -6.77 -13.01
C VAL A 268 -8.50 -7.65 -14.25
N ASP A 269 -9.32 -7.23 -15.20
CA ASP A 269 -9.55 -7.92 -16.48
C ASP A 269 -8.24 -8.14 -17.25
N VAL A 270 -7.39 -7.11 -17.40
CA VAL A 270 -6.10 -7.27 -18.09
C VAL A 270 -5.18 -8.23 -17.35
N TYR A 271 -5.04 -8.11 -16.02
CA TYR A 271 -4.17 -9.01 -15.27
C TYR A 271 -4.69 -10.44 -15.24
N ARG A 272 -6.01 -10.66 -15.18
CA ARG A 272 -6.62 -11.98 -15.25
C ARG A 272 -6.23 -12.68 -16.54
N HIS A 273 -6.41 -12.02 -17.69
CA HIS A 273 -6.00 -12.55 -18.98
C HIS A 273 -4.49 -12.82 -19.05
N GLN A 274 -3.64 -11.92 -18.54
CA GLN A 274 -2.19 -12.14 -18.52
C GLN A 274 -1.79 -13.37 -17.68
N ILE A 275 -2.45 -13.59 -16.54
CA ILE A 275 -2.20 -14.78 -15.72
C ILE A 275 -2.73 -16.04 -16.42
N ASP A 276 -3.93 -16.00 -16.99
CA ASP A 276 -4.53 -17.18 -17.63
C ASP A 276 -3.76 -17.61 -18.87
N ASP A 277 -3.33 -16.67 -19.72
CA ASP A 277 -2.50 -16.96 -20.89
C ASP A 277 -1.14 -17.54 -20.50
N MET A 278 -0.52 -16.99 -19.44
CA MET A 278 0.73 -17.50 -18.88
C MET A 278 0.57 -18.94 -18.39
N LEU A 279 -0.51 -19.25 -17.65
CA LEU A 279 -0.77 -20.60 -17.13
C LEU A 279 -1.11 -21.60 -18.24
N ALA A 280 -1.80 -21.16 -19.28
CA ALA A 280 -2.12 -21.98 -20.45
C ALA A 280 -0.93 -22.17 -21.40
N GLY A 281 0.17 -21.41 -21.22
CA GLY A 281 1.32 -21.42 -22.12
C GLY A 281 1.00 -20.86 -23.52
N VAL A 282 0.01 -19.97 -23.60
CA VAL A 282 -0.47 -19.40 -24.87
C VAL A 282 0.33 -18.14 -25.20
N ALA A 283 0.81 -18.05 -26.44
CA ALA A 283 1.39 -16.82 -26.96
C ALA A 283 0.28 -15.84 -27.34
N VAL A 284 0.29 -14.65 -26.74
CA VAL A 284 -0.70 -13.60 -27.01
C VAL A 284 -0.40 -12.91 -28.35
N ASP A 285 -1.42 -12.75 -29.18
CA ASP A 285 -1.29 -11.99 -30.43
C ASP A 285 -0.94 -10.52 -30.16
N LYS A 286 -0.14 -9.90 -31.04
CA LYS A 286 0.34 -8.52 -30.87
C LYS A 286 -0.80 -7.50 -30.85
N HIS A 287 -1.89 -7.73 -31.59
CA HIS A 287 -3.03 -6.81 -31.59
C HIS A 287 -3.81 -6.90 -30.29
N GLU A 288 -3.90 -8.09 -29.70
CA GLU A 288 -4.54 -8.32 -28.41
C GLU A 288 -3.72 -7.70 -27.27
N ASP A 289 -2.41 -7.91 -27.23
CA ASP A 289 -1.54 -7.24 -26.24
C ASP A 289 -1.66 -5.70 -26.36
N ALA A 290 -1.59 -5.16 -27.58
CA ALA A 290 -1.78 -3.73 -27.80
C ALA A 290 -3.16 -3.23 -27.34
N ALA A 291 -4.22 -4.03 -27.48
CA ALA A 291 -5.55 -3.70 -26.99
C ALA A 291 -5.61 -3.66 -25.45
N ARG A 292 -5.00 -4.63 -24.78
CA ARG A 292 -4.88 -4.67 -23.31
C ARG A 292 -4.07 -3.48 -22.78
N GLN A 293 -2.94 -3.15 -23.43
CA GLN A 293 -2.15 -1.97 -23.05
C GLN A 293 -2.92 -0.66 -23.29
N ARG A 294 -3.70 -0.54 -24.37
CA ARG A 294 -4.60 0.60 -24.58
C ARG A 294 -5.66 0.71 -23.48
N GLN A 295 -6.27 -0.40 -23.08
CA GLN A 295 -7.25 -0.43 -21.99
C GLN A 295 -6.64 0.17 -20.71
N LEU A 296 -5.45 -0.30 -20.29
CA LEU A 296 -4.75 0.26 -19.14
C LEU A 296 -4.40 1.75 -19.31
N LYS A 297 -3.91 2.16 -20.50
CA LYS A 297 -3.51 3.55 -20.77
C LYS A 297 -4.69 4.54 -20.75
N ARG A 298 -5.91 4.07 -21.02
CA ARG A 298 -7.15 4.86 -21.02
C ARG A 298 -7.84 4.89 -19.65
N CYS A 299 -7.45 4.03 -18.72
CA CYS A 299 -7.78 4.15 -17.31
C CYS A 299 -6.99 5.31 -16.67
N PHE A 300 -7.40 5.73 -15.47
CA PHE A 300 -6.65 6.74 -14.73
C PHE A 300 -5.20 6.30 -14.48
N ASN A 301 -4.22 7.04 -14.99
CA ASN A 301 -2.79 6.79 -14.71
C ASN A 301 -1.97 8.08 -14.79
N ARG A 302 -0.73 8.07 -14.29
CA ARG A 302 0.26 9.17 -14.43
C ARG A 302 1.34 8.82 -15.42
N ASP A 303 0.95 8.11 -16.47
CA ASP A 303 1.83 7.20 -17.19
C ASP A 303 2.30 6.02 -16.33
N PHE A 304 2.91 5.04 -16.99
CA PHE A 304 3.37 3.81 -16.39
C PHE A 304 4.88 3.75 -16.29
N THR A 305 5.35 2.99 -15.30
CA THR A 305 6.74 2.59 -15.10
C THR A 305 6.79 1.21 -14.44
N HIS A 306 7.90 0.52 -14.62
CA HIS A 306 8.30 -0.68 -13.87
C HIS A 306 9.75 -0.56 -13.39
N ALA A 307 10.25 0.68 -13.24
CA ALA A 307 11.65 0.98 -12.89
C ALA A 307 12.13 0.16 -11.67
N TYR A 308 11.37 0.15 -10.58
CA TYR A 308 11.74 -0.62 -9.39
C TYR A 308 11.87 -2.12 -9.68
N GLN A 309 10.98 -2.70 -10.50
CA GLN A 309 11.04 -4.12 -10.87
C GLN A 309 12.30 -4.46 -11.69
N ASP A 310 12.84 -3.50 -12.43
CA ASP A 310 14.12 -3.61 -13.14
C ASP A 310 15.33 -3.17 -12.30
N GLY A 311 15.14 -2.86 -11.02
CA GLY A 311 16.22 -2.44 -10.11
C GLY A 311 16.66 -0.99 -10.28
N THR A 312 15.84 -0.13 -10.89
CA THR A 312 16.15 1.29 -11.06
C THR A 312 15.16 2.20 -10.32
N SER A 313 15.62 3.42 -10.01
CA SER A 313 14.84 4.46 -9.34
C SER A 313 15.13 5.84 -9.93
N GLY A 314 15.42 5.90 -11.24
CA GLY A 314 15.84 7.12 -11.93
C GLY A 314 14.69 8.02 -12.39
N ASP A 315 15.03 9.03 -13.19
CA ASP A 315 14.11 10.04 -13.71
C ASP A 315 12.92 9.46 -14.49
N GLU A 316 13.10 8.28 -15.09
CA GLU A 316 12.09 7.55 -15.84
C GLU A 316 10.84 7.19 -15.02
N MET A 317 10.97 7.13 -13.69
CA MET A 317 9.85 6.84 -12.80
C MET A 317 8.99 8.08 -12.50
N MET A 318 9.43 9.28 -12.91
CA MET A 318 8.82 10.54 -12.49
C MET A 318 7.80 11.08 -13.49
N SER A 319 6.74 11.70 -12.95
CA SER A 319 5.68 12.39 -13.68
C SER A 319 5.72 13.89 -13.36
N TYR A 320 6.68 14.57 -13.97
CA TYR A 320 6.89 16.01 -13.79
C TYR A 320 5.76 16.87 -14.36
N GLU A 321 5.24 16.50 -15.54
CA GLU A 321 4.23 17.27 -16.29
C GLU A 321 2.95 17.48 -15.46
N ARG A 322 2.42 16.43 -14.83
CA ARG A 322 1.16 16.49 -14.09
C ARG A 322 0.98 15.39 -13.06
N SER A 323 0.10 15.65 -12.10
CA SER A 323 -0.24 14.75 -11.00
C SER A 323 -1.66 14.20 -11.04
N ASN A 324 -2.40 14.44 -12.12
CA ASN A 324 -3.75 13.92 -12.38
C ASN A 324 -3.72 12.87 -13.51
N ASN A 325 -4.88 12.49 -14.06
CA ASN A 325 -4.93 11.50 -15.14
C ASN A 325 -4.19 12.01 -16.39
N ARG A 326 -3.26 11.21 -16.90
CA ARG A 326 -2.55 11.49 -18.14
C ARG A 326 -3.33 11.07 -19.39
N GLY A 327 -4.13 10.01 -19.32
CA GLY A 327 -4.76 9.46 -20.52
C GLY A 327 -3.77 9.07 -21.62
N GLN A 328 -4.31 8.67 -22.77
CA GLN A 328 -3.52 8.26 -23.94
C GLN A 328 -3.51 9.40 -24.97
N ILE A 329 -2.35 9.79 -25.50
CA ILE A 329 -2.30 10.66 -26.69
C ILE A 329 -2.86 9.88 -27.87
N VAL A 330 -3.87 10.42 -28.53
CA VAL A 330 -4.55 9.76 -29.65
C VAL A 330 -4.55 10.58 -30.94
N GLY A 331 -4.10 11.83 -30.92
CA GLY A 331 -4.13 12.67 -32.10
C GLY A 331 -3.66 14.10 -31.89
N THR A 332 -3.80 14.92 -32.93
CA THR A 332 -3.49 16.35 -32.94
C THR A 332 -4.59 17.16 -33.62
N VAL A 333 -4.78 18.41 -33.19
CA VAL A 333 -5.70 19.34 -33.85
C VAL A 333 -5.05 19.88 -35.12
N LEU A 334 -5.70 19.68 -36.28
CA LEU A 334 -5.30 20.26 -37.56
C LEU A 334 -5.80 21.70 -37.75
N GLY A 335 -6.81 22.09 -36.98
CA GLY A 335 -7.40 23.42 -37.04
C GLY A 335 -8.83 23.43 -36.53
N SER A 336 -9.36 24.62 -36.27
CA SER A 336 -10.73 24.81 -35.77
C SER A 336 -11.50 25.81 -36.63
N ARG A 337 -12.78 25.54 -36.88
CA ARG A 337 -13.71 26.48 -37.53
C ARG A 337 -14.85 26.83 -36.58
N LEU A 338 -15.37 28.06 -36.63
CA LEU A 338 -16.51 28.45 -35.78
C LEU A 338 -17.76 27.64 -36.11
N ALA A 339 -18.48 27.21 -35.07
CA ALA A 339 -19.66 26.34 -35.23
C ALA A 339 -20.91 27.09 -35.71
N ASN A 340 -21.07 28.38 -35.34
CA ASN A 340 -22.01 29.40 -35.88
C ASN A 340 -21.92 30.74 -35.09
N ARG A 341 -22.49 31.85 -35.61
CA ARG A 341 -22.31 33.24 -35.10
C ARG A 341 -22.88 33.50 -33.70
N ASP A 342 -23.88 32.73 -33.25
CA ASP A 342 -24.67 33.01 -32.02
C ASP A 342 -24.52 31.98 -30.88
N VAL A 343 -23.62 31.00 -31.02
CA VAL A 343 -23.41 30.00 -29.97
C VAL A 343 -22.37 30.50 -28.98
N ARG A 344 -22.83 31.08 -27.86
CA ARG A 344 -21.98 31.37 -26.68
C ARG A 344 -21.45 30.04 -26.10
N GLY A 345 -20.25 30.07 -25.53
CA GLY A 345 -19.53 28.89 -25.08
C GLY A 345 -20.33 27.94 -24.18
N LEU A 346 -19.88 26.70 -24.08
CA LEU A 346 -20.61 25.60 -23.42
C LEU A 346 -20.65 25.69 -21.88
N LYS A 347 -19.97 26.67 -21.27
CA LYS A 347 -19.94 26.93 -19.82
C LYS A 347 -20.34 28.39 -19.48
N PRO A 348 -20.88 28.66 -18.28
CA PRO A 348 -21.30 30.01 -17.85
C PRO A 348 -20.21 31.08 -17.95
N ASP A 349 -18.94 30.70 -17.79
CA ASP A 349 -17.80 31.62 -17.78
C ASP A 349 -17.22 31.89 -19.19
N ASP A 350 -17.61 31.07 -20.19
CA ASP A 350 -17.18 31.20 -21.59
C ASP A 350 -18.05 32.17 -22.41
N ARG A 351 -18.80 33.06 -21.74
CA ARG A 351 -19.77 33.98 -22.37
C ARG A 351 -19.20 34.87 -23.50
N ARG A 352 -17.87 35.06 -23.56
CA ARG A 352 -17.17 35.84 -24.60
C ARG A 352 -16.57 35.00 -25.74
N ARG A 353 -16.55 33.67 -25.63
CA ARG A 353 -15.92 32.76 -26.61
C ARG A 353 -17.00 32.00 -27.39
N ARG A 354 -16.77 31.81 -28.69
CA ARG A 354 -17.71 31.13 -29.59
C ARG A 354 -17.32 29.67 -29.75
N ALA A 355 -18.31 28.78 -29.71
CA ALA A 355 -18.10 27.36 -29.96
C ALA A 355 -17.46 27.13 -31.34
N ALA A 356 -16.60 26.12 -31.43
CA ALA A 356 -15.91 25.76 -32.66
C ALA A 356 -16.04 24.25 -32.93
N ILE A 357 -15.66 23.85 -34.14
CA ILE A 357 -15.51 22.48 -34.58
C ILE A 357 -14.01 22.30 -34.83
N ALA A 358 -13.38 21.46 -34.02
CA ALA A 358 -11.98 21.09 -34.15
C ALA A 358 -11.88 19.88 -35.09
N ARG A 359 -11.00 19.97 -36.11
CA ARG A 359 -10.60 18.85 -36.95
C ARG A 359 -9.39 18.19 -36.30
N ILE A 360 -9.49 16.90 -36.02
CA ILE A 360 -8.49 16.14 -35.27
C ILE A 360 -8.02 14.98 -36.13
N GLU A 361 -6.73 14.90 -36.39
CA GLU A 361 -6.09 13.71 -36.97
C GLU A 361 -5.77 12.72 -35.85
N LEU A 362 -6.12 11.45 -36.05
CA LEU A 362 -5.91 10.39 -35.06
C LEU A 362 -4.68 9.55 -35.37
N PHE A 363 -3.88 9.26 -34.34
CA PHE A 363 -2.77 8.31 -34.37
C PHE A 363 -3.15 6.96 -33.72
N GLU A 364 -4.23 6.96 -32.95
CA GLU A 364 -4.77 5.81 -32.23
C GLU A 364 -6.30 5.78 -32.40
N PRO A 365 -6.93 4.58 -32.39
CA PRO A 365 -8.38 4.49 -32.55
C PRO A 365 -9.11 5.15 -31.38
N VAL A 366 -10.22 5.83 -31.66
CA VAL A 366 -11.08 6.47 -30.65
C VAL A 366 -12.46 5.85 -30.74
N GLY A 367 -13.06 5.56 -29.58
CA GLY A 367 -14.41 5.03 -29.50
C GLY A 367 -15.45 6.12 -29.36
N LYS A 368 -16.65 5.88 -29.88
CA LYS A 368 -17.82 6.71 -29.64
C LYS A 368 -18.04 6.91 -28.13
N GLY A 369 -18.21 8.16 -27.71
CA GLY A 369 -18.43 8.53 -26.32
C GLY A 369 -17.15 8.76 -25.49
N ASP A 370 -15.96 8.44 -26.04
CA ASP A 370 -14.68 8.71 -25.38
C ASP A 370 -14.54 10.21 -25.08
N LEU A 371 -14.05 10.53 -23.88
CA LEU A 371 -13.77 11.91 -23.48
C LEU A 371 -12.37 12.30 -23.93
N LEU A 372 -12.30 13.26 -24.85
CA LEU A 372 -11.08 13.81 -25.41
C LEU A 372 -10.69 15.09 -24.67
N GLU A 373 -9.46 15.15 -24.17
CA GLU A 373 -8.80 16.38 -23.71
C GLU A 373 -7.97 16.96 -24.86
N LEU A 374 -8.19 18.24 -25.18
CA LEU A 374 -7.40 19.01 -26.13
C LEU A 374 -6.59 20.04 -25.35
N ARG A 375 -5.26 20.04 -25.52
CA ARG A 375 -4.33 20.93 -24.80
C ARG A 375 -3.18 21.35 -25.70
N HIS A 376 -2.90 22.65 -25.76
CA HIS A 376 -1.71 23.18 -26.43
C HIS A 376 -0.50 23.11 -25.49
N ASP A 377 0.71 22.96 -26.04
CA ASP A 377 1.92 22.80 -25.23
C ASP A 377 2.31 24.10 -24.50
N ASP A 378 2.03 25.24 -25.13
CA ASP A 378 2.24 26.57 -24.53
C ASP A 378 1.14 27.00 -23.55
N GLU A 379 0.01 26.28 -23.49
CA GLU A 379 -1.12 26.57 -22.59
C GLU A 379 -1.35 25.40 -21.61
N PHE A 380 -0.36 25.12 -20.76
CA PHE A 380 -0.36 23.94 -19.90
C PHE A 380 -1.50 23.92 -18.85
N ASP A 381 -2.09 25.05 -18.49
CA ASP A 381 -3.20 25.16 -17.54
C ASP A 381 -4.58 25.30 -18.20
N GLN A 382 -4.64 25.54 -19.51
CA GLN A 382 -5.88 25.70 -20.26
C GLN A 382 -6.10 24.52 -21.22
N PHE A 383 -7.06 23.67 -20.87
CA PHE A 383 -7.49 22.56 -21.72
C PHE A 383 -8.99 22.63 -21.99
N LEU A 384 -9.42 21.98 -23.05
CA LEU A 384 -10.82 21.73 -23.35
C LEU A 384 -11.12 20.24 -23.31
N THR A 385 -12.38 19.92 -23.09
CA THR A 385 -12.87 18.55 -23.23
C THR A 385 -13.97 18.49 -24.28
N THR A 386 -13.97 17.45 -25.10
CA THR A 386 -15.04 17.12 -26.04
C THR A 386 -15.28 15.62 -26.06
N ILE A 387 -16.36 15.19 -26.69
CA ILE A 387 -16.75 13.78 -26.80
C ILE A 387 -16.61 13.35 -28.25
N ALA A 388 -15.96 12.21 -28.49
CA ALA A 388 -15.94 11.58 -29.81
C ALA A 388 -17.36 11.13 -30.19
N THR A 389 -17.85 11.56 -31.35
CA THR A 389 -19.24 11.29 -31.77
C THR A 389 -19.42 9.89 -32.34
N ASP A 390 -18.36 9.34 -32.92
CA ASP A 390 -18.35 8.11 -33.70
C ASP A 390 -17.06 7.34 -33.42
N ASP A 391 -17.08 6.03 -33.69
CA ASP A 391 -15.87 5.21 -33.69
C ASP A 391 -14.99 5.60 -34.89
N ALA A 392 -13.68 5.73 -34.65
CA ALA A 392 -12.72 6.10 -35.66
C ALA A 392 -11.40 5.34 -35.47
N ALA A 393 -10.75 4.99 -36.59
CA ALA A 393 -9.48 4.28 -36.62
C ALA A 393 -8.29 5.24 -36.52
N ALA A 394 -7.11 4.68 -36.28
CA ALA A 394 -5.86 5.41 -36.47
C ALA A 394 -5.72 5.82 -37.95
N GLY A 395 -5.32 7.06 -38.21
CA GLY A 395 -5.25 7.67 -39.54
C GLY A 395 -6.51 8.45 -39.96
N ASP A 396 -7.63 8.28 -39.26
CA ASP A 396 -8.85 9.01 -39.56
C ASP A 396 -8.78 10.47 -39.09
N ILE A 397 -9.58 11.33 -39.74
CA ILE A 397 -9.81 12.71 -39.31
C ILE A 397 -11.25 12.82 -38.79
N ILE A 398 -11.40 13.21 -37.53
CA ILE A 398 -12.71 13.43 -36.90
C ILE A 398 -12.99 14.92 -36.70
N GLU A 399 -14.27 15.30 -36.69
CA GLU A 399 -14.73 16.64 -36.33
C GLU A 399 -15.40 16.61 -34.96
N CYS A 400 -14.87 17.35 -33.98
CA CYS A 400 -15.44 17.41 -32.63
C CYS A 400 -15.86 18.84 -32.26
N ARG A 401 -17.05 18.97 -31.65
CA ARG A 401 -17.53 20.27 -31.16
C ARG A 401 -16.85 20.64 -29.86
N VAL A 402 -16.23 21.83 -29.82
CA VAL A 402 -15.46 22.33 -28.68
C VAL A 402 -15.99 23.68 -28.18
N PRO A 403 -15.82 24.01 -26.88
CA PRO A 403 -16.33 25.26 -26.31
C PRO A 403 -15.75 26.54 -26.94
N ARG A 404 -14.54 26.47 -27.48
CA ARG A 404 -13.82 27.57 -28.16
C ARG A 404 -12.87 27.01 -29.22
N SER A 405 -12.41 27.86 -30.14
CA SER A 405 -11.37 27.51 -31.11
C SER A 405 -10.11 27.01 -30.41
N MET A 406 -9.51 25.94 -30.95
CA MET A 406 -8.21 25.41 -30.52
C MET A 406 -7.17 25.66 -31.62
N PRO A 407 -5.94 26.08 -31.25
CA PRO A 407 -4.86 26.22 -32.21
C PRO A 407 -4.46 24.89 -32.83
N GLU A 408 -3.92 24.95 -34.04
CA GLU A 408 -3.28 23.80 -34.69
C GLU A 408 -2.11 23.28 -33.82
N GLY A 409 -1.88 21.97 -33.83
CA GLY A 409 -0.84 21.33 -33.04
C GLY A 409 -1.24 20.98 -31.60
N CYS A 410 -2.45 21.33 -31.15
CA CYS A 410 -2.91 20.89 -29.84
C CYS A 410 -2.95 19.36 -29.75
N ARG A 411 -2.30 18.80 -28.73
CA ARG A 411 -2.34 17.37 -28.46
C ARG A 411 -3.73 16.96 -27.98
N VAL A 412 -4.23 15.86 -28.52
CA VAL A 412 -5.52 15.26 -28.16
C VAL A 412 -5.27 13.97 -27.38
N ARG A 413 -5.93 13.84 -26.24
CA ARG A 413 -5.80 12.68 -25.35
C ARG A 413 -7.15 12.07 -25.00
N VAL A 414 -7.28 10.75 -25.03
CA VAL A 414 -8.42 10.06 -24.39
C VAL A 414 -8.15 10.01 -22.88
N ILE A 415 -8.99 10.69 -22.10
CA ILE A 415 -8.88 10.77 -20.63
C ILE A 415 -9.97 9.99 -19.89
N ARG A 416 -10.95 9.45 -20.62
CA ARG A 416 -11.97 8.51 -20.12
C ARG A 416 -12.49 7.70 -21.30
N SER A 417 -12.45 6.37 -21.20
CA SER A 417 -13.02 5.49 -22.22
C SER A 417 -14.49 5.19 -21.92
N GLN A 418 -15.37 5.38 -22.91
CA GLN A 418 -16.78 5.01 -22.76
C GLN A 418 -16.95 3.49 -22.80
N ARG A 419 -16.20 2.81 -23.68
CA ARG A 419 -16.19 1.34 -23.76
C ARG A 419 -15.82 0.67 -22.44
N ALA A 420 -14.86 1.22 -21.69
CA ALA A 420 -14.48 0.68 -20.37
C ALA A 420 -15.63 0.78 -19.35
N ILE A 421 -16.35 1.92 -19.36
CA ILE A 421 -17.53 2.13 -18.51
C ILE A 421 -18.67 1.20 -18.91
N ASP A 422 -18.91 1.03 -20.20
CA ASP A 422 -19.97 0.16 -20.70
C ASP A 422 -19.65 -1.31 -20.39
N ALA A 423 -18.39 -1.73 -20.52
CA ALA A 423 -17.94 -3.09 -20.17
C ALA A 423 -18.13 -3.39 -18.68
N ALA A 424 -17.66 -2.49 -17.80
CA ALA A 424 -17.88 -2.62 -16.37
C ALA A 424 -19.38 -2.59 -16.02
N GLY A 425 -20.15 -1.69 -16.62
CA GLY A 425 -21.59 -1.59 -16.42
C GLY A 425 -22.36 -2.83 -16.91
N ALA A 426 -21.93 -3.46 -18.00
CA ALA A 426 -22.51 -4.72 -18.47
C ALA A 426 -22.18 -5.88 -17.51
N ALA A 427 -20.95 -5.94 -16.99
CA ALA A 427 -20.55 -6.95 -16.02
C ALA A 427 -21.33 -6.83 -14.70
N LEU A 428 -21.57 -5.60 -14.22
CA LEU A 428 -22.32 -5.33 -13.00
C LEU A 428 -23.84 -5.61 -13.11
N LYS A 429 -24.37 -5.74 -14.33
CA LYS A 429 -25.79 -6.07 -14.58
C LYS A 429 -26.06 -7.57 -14.63
N ARG A 430 -25.04 -8.42 -14.55
CA ARG A 430 -25.20 -9.88 -14.53
C ARG A 430 -25.90 -10.28 -13.23
N ASP A 431 -26.87 -11.20 -13.31
CA ASP A 431 -27.53 -11.77 -12.12
C ASP A 431 -26.53 -12.44 -11.17
N VAL A 432 -25.48 -13.04 -11.75
CA VAL A 432 -24.34 -13.62 -11.05
C VAL A 432 -23.08 -12.96 -11.62
N LEU A 433 -22.37 -12.19 -10.79
CA LEU A 433 -21.21 -11.40 -11.21
C LEU A 433 -20.10 -12.28 -11.82
N ARG A 434 -19.81 -13.40 -11.14
CA ARG A 434 -18.84 -14.43 -11.55
C ARG A 434 -19.40 -15.79 -11.15
N ARG A 435 -19.44 -16.72 -12.10
CA ARG A 435 -19.79 -18.12 -11.83
C ARG A 435 -18.53 -18.89 -11.44
N ARG A 436 -18.68 -19.85 -10.54
CA ARG A 436 -17.62 -20.79 -10.15
C ARG A 436 -17.76 -22.08 -10.96
N ALA A 437 -16.66 -22.49 -11.59
CA ALA A 437 -16.59 -23.71 -12.37
C ALA A 437 -16.75 -24.95 -11.47
N VAL A 438 -17.61 -25.89 -11.88
CA VAL A 438 -17.83 -27.17 -11.21
C VAL A 438 -17.78 -28.35 -12.18
N ASP A 439 -17.17 -29.44 -11.73
CA ASP A 439 -17.27 -30.74 -12.37
C ASP A 439 -18.58 -31.41 -11.93
N VAL A 440 -19.32 -31.96 -12.90
CA VAL A 440 -20.67 -32.49 -12.68
C VAL A 440 -20.68 -34.00 -12.90
N THR A 441 -20.98 -34.77 -11.85
CA THR A 441 -21.22 -36.22 -11.98
C THR A 441 -22.71 -36.50 -11.93
N VAL A 442 -23.23 -37.22 -12.92
CA VAL A 442 -24.63 -37.62 -13.02
C VAL A 442 -24.72 -39.14 -12.98
N VAL A 443 -25.53 -39.68 -12.07
CA VAL A 443 -25.77 -41.12 -11.95
C VAL A 443 -27.25 -41.41 -12.14
N ALA A 444 -27.55 -42.25 -13.12
CA ALA A 444 -28.88 -42.68 -13.51
C ALA A 444 -28.90 -44.19 -13.77
N ARG A 445 -29.32 -44.96 -12.76
CA ARG A 445 -29.41 -46.43 -12.83
C ARG A 445 -30.82 -46.91 -12.58
N LEU A 446 -31.29 -47.88 -13.36
CA LEU A 446 -32.66 -48.38 -13.27
C LEU A 446 -32.95 -48.94 -11.86
N GLY A 447 -34.03 -48.46 -11.23
CA GLY A 447 -34.41 -48.86 -9.87
C GLY A 447 -33.64 -48.17 -8.74
N GLU A 448 -32.63 -47.35 -9.06
CA GLU A 448 -31.89 -46.53 -8.09
C GLU A 448 -32.35 -45.06 -8.13
N PRO A 449 -32.12 -44.26 -7.06
CA PRO A 449 -32.35 -42.82 -7.08
C PRO A 449 -31.44 -42.11 -8.08
N PHE A 450 -32.02 -41.20 -8.89
CA PHE A 450 -31.24 -40.27 -9.71
C PHE A 450 -30.40 -39.35 -8.83
N ALA A 451 -29.11 -39.21 -9.14
CA ALA A 451 -28.17 -38.42 -8.36
C ALA A 451 -27.37 -37.44 -9.22
N VAL A 452 -27.15 -36.25 -8.68
CA VAL A 452 -26.26 -35.22 -9.25
C VAL A 452 -25.27 -34.79 -8.17
N THR A 453 -23.98 -34.85 -8.49
CA THR A 453 -22.88 -34.37 -7.66
C THR A 453 -22.19 -33.21 -8.36
N LEU A 454 -21.92 -32.15 -7.62
CA LEU A 454 -21.17 -30.98 -8.08
C LEU A 454 -19.90 -30.86 -7.23
N THR A 455 -18.76 -30.65 -7.88
CA THR A 455 -17.46 -30.47 -7.22
C THR A 455 -16.77 -29.23 -7.78
N CYS A 456 -16.30 -28.32 -6.93
CA CYS A 456 -15.58 -27.13 -7.39
C CYS A 456 -14.23 -27.50 -8.02
N CYS A 457 -13.97 -26.99 -9.24
CA CYS A 457 -12.74 -27.32 -9.96
C CYS A 457 -11.47 -26.75 -9.29
N ASP A 458 -11.60 -25.60 -8.62
CA ASP A 458 -10.50 -24.93 -7.93
C ASP A 458 -10.26 -25.44 -6.50
N ASP A 459 -11.24 -26.15 -5.93
CA ASP A 459 -11.12 -26.82 -4.63
C ASP A 459 -11.99 -28.09 -4.59
N PRO A 460 -11.41 -29.25 -4.93
CA PRO A 460 -12.14 -30.52 -4.96
C PRO A 460 -12.67 -30.99 -3.60
N SER A 461 -12.26 -30.37 -2.48
CA SER A 461 -12.82 -30.67 -1.16
C SER A 461 -14.25 -30.11 -0.99
N LEU A 462 -14.63 -29.14 -1.82
CA LEU A 462 -15.97 -28.56 -1.86
C LEU A 462 -16.82 -29.32 -2.88
N THR A 463 -17.56 -30.30 -2.37
CA THR A 463 -18.46 -31.14 -3.16
C THR A 463 -19.81 -31.31 -2.47
N ALA A 464 -20.87 -31.48 -3.26
CA ALA A 464 -22.19 -31.78 -2.75
C ALA A 464 -22.98 -32.67 -3.71
N THR A 465 -23.73 -33.61 -3.14
CA THR A 465 -24.60 -34.54 -3.87
C THR A 465 -26.05 -34.33 -3.47
N ALA A 466 -26.95 -34.32 -4.45
CA ALA A 466 -28.38 -34.45 -4.22
C ALA A 466 -28.94 -35.67 -4.95
N THR A 467 -29.89 -36.35 -4.31
CA THR A 467 -30.64 -37.46 -4.87
C THR A 467 -32.12 -37.10 -5.00
N GLY A 468 -32.85 -37.77 -5.89
CA GLY A 468 -34.27 -37.52 -6.08
C GLY A 468 -35.09 -38.77 -6.40
N PHE A 469 -35.84 -38.69 -7.49
CA PHE A 469 -36.74 -39.74 -7.93
C PHE A 469 -36.00 -41.03 -8.30
N THR A 470 -36.65 -42.17 -8.15
CA THR A 470 -36.15 -43.46 -8.64
C THR A 470 -36.25 -43.50 -10.17
N VAL A 471 -35.17 -43.91 -10.84
CA VAL A 471 -35.13 -43.99 -12.30
C VAL A 471 -35.96 -45.19 -12.77
N GLU A 472 -36.94 -44.94 -13.64
CA GLU A 472 -37.81 -45.96 -14.22
C GLU A 472 -37.36 -46.30 -15.65
N ALA A 473 -37.84 -47.42 -16.21
CA ALA A 473 -37.67 -47.71 -17.63
C ALA A 473 -38.47 -46.71 -18.49
N ALA A 474 -37.95 -46.40 -19.67
CA ALA A 474 -38.55 -45.48 -20.61
C ALA A 474 -39.91 -45.96 -21.10
N LYS A 475 -40.95 -45.14 -20.90
CA LYS A 475 -42.32 -45.40 -21.40
C LYS A 475 -42.49 -45.01 -22.87
N THR A 476 -41.67 -44.08 -23.37
CA THR A 476 -41.72 -43.57 -24.76
C THR A 476 -40.33 -43.56 -25.40
N ARG A 477 -39.51 -42.54 -25.08
CA ARG A 477 -38.12 -42.39 -25.52
C ARG A 477 -37.20 -42.53 -24.31
N ALA A 478 -36.12 -43.30 -24.45
CA ALA A 478 -35.07 -43.37 -23.45
C ALA A 478 -34.23 -42.08 -23.44
N VAL A 479 -33.81 -41.67 -22.26
CA VAL A 479 -32.93 -40.51 -22.07
C VAL A 479 -31.52 -40.87 -22.55
N GLU A 480 -30.87 -39.96 -23.24
CA GLU A 480 -29.47 -40.09 -23.67
C GLU A 480 -28.54 -39.28 -22.74
N ALA A 481 -27.24 -39.61 -22.73
CA ALA A 481 -26.27 -38.87 -21.93
C ALA A 481 -26.20 -37.38 -22.32
N SER A 482 -26.36 -37.06 -23.60
CA SER A 482 -26.47 -35.69 -24.13
C SER A 482 -27.64 -34.91 -23.53
N ASP A 483 -28.80 -35.56 -23.36
CA ASP A 483 -29.97 -34.95 -22.72
C ASP A 483 -29.64 -34.59 -21.25
N LEU A 484 -28.94 -35.46 -20.53
CA LEU A 484 -28.54 -35.20 -19.14
C LEU A 484 -27.53 -34.05 -19.05
N VAL A 485 -26.52 -34.01 -19.92
CA VAL A 485 -25.57 -32.89 -20.01
C VAL A 485 -26.33 -31.58 -20.25
N GLU A 486 -27.25 -31.56 -21.21
CA GLU A 486 -28.04 -30.36 -21.51
C GLU A 486 -28.92 -29.93 -20.33
N HIS A 487 -29.69 -30.85 -19.73
CA HIS A 487 -30.67 -30.50 -18.71
C HIS A 487 -30.05 -30.24 -17.32
N VAL A 488 -28.99 -30.96 -16.96
CA VAL A 488 -28.22 -30.70 -15.74
C VAL A 488 -27.30 -29.50 -15.91
N GLY A 489 -26.78 -29.23 -17.10
CA GLY A 489 -25.93 -28.06 -17.38
C GLY A 489 -26.66 -26.71 -17.36
N ARG A 490 -27.99 -26.69 -17.35
CA ARG A 490 -28.80 -25.46 -17.19
C ARG A 490 -28.76 -24.97 -15.73
N MET A 491 -27.66 -24.33 -15.34
CA MET A 491 -27.40 -23.87 -13.96
C MET A 491 -28.19 -22.62 -13.53
N GLY A 492 -28.95 -21.97 -14.42
CA GLY A 492 -29.92 -20.91 -14.07
C GLY A 492 -29.30 -19.76 -13.27
N SER A 493 -29.95 -19.33 -12.19
CA SER A 493 -29.46 -18.28 -11.28
C SER A 493 -28.48 -18.79 -10.21
N SER A 494 -28.08 -20.07 -10.24
CA SER A 494 -27.07 -20.58 -9.30
C SER A 494 -25.71 -19.90 -9.55
N PRO A 495 -24.82 -19.84 -8.55
CA PRO A 495 -23.51 -19.25 -8.70
C PRO A 495 -22.53 -20.13 -9.50
N PHE A 496 -22.98 -21.26 -10.06
CA PHE A 496 -22.11 -22.24 -10.68
C PHE A 496 -22.25 -22.28 -12.20
N GLU A 497 -21.20 -22.77 -12.86
CA GLU A 497 -21.21 -23.17 -14.27
C GLU A 497 -20.52 -24.53 -14.42
N ALA A 498 -21.06 -25.39 -15.27
CA ALA A 498 -20.50 -26.72 -15.48
C ALA A 498 -19.26 -26.64 -16.37
N ALA A 499 -18.12 -27.11 -15.85
CA ALA A 499 -16.86 -27.19 -16.59
C ALA A 499 -16.72 -28.53 -17.33
N SER A 500 -17.14 -29.62 -16.69
CA SER A 500 -17.10 -30.97 -17.26
C SER A 500 -18.28 -31.81 -16.77
N PHE A 501 -18.53 -32.93 -17.47
CA PHE A 501 -19.58 -33.88 -17.12
C PHE A 501 -19.03 -35.31 -17.14
N ASP A 502 -19.36 -36.07 -16.10
CA ASP A 502 -19.22 -37.52 -16.04
C ASP A 502 -20.61 -38.15 -15.85
N VAL A 503 -21.06 -38.93 -16.82
CA VAL A 503 -22.43 -39.45 -16.87
C VAL A 503 -22.43 -40.97 -16.87
N ALA A 504 -22.90 -41.55 -15.76
CA ALA A 504 -23.19 -42.97 -15.63
C ALA A 504 -24.71 -43.20 -15.85
N LEU A 505 -25.07 -43.78 -17.00
CA LEU A 505 -26.46 -43.94 -17.45
C LEU A 505 -26.72 -45.37 -17.93
N ASP A 506 -27.69 -46.05 -17.31
CA ASP A 506 -28.15 -47.37 -17.78
C ASP A 506 -28.99 -47.23 -19.07
N GLU A 507 -28.90 -48.23 -19.95
CA GLU A 507 -29.68 -48.28 -21.17
C GLU A 507 -31.19 -48.37 -20.86
N GLY A 508 -31.99 -47.57 -21.58
CA GLY A 508 -33.46 -47.61 -21.44
C GLY A 508 -34.03 -46.80 -20.27
N CYS A 509 -33.25 -45.94 -19.60
CA CYS A 509 -33.76 -45.04 -18.56
C CYS A 509 -34.81 -44.04 -19.07
N GLY A 510 -35.89 -43.87 -18.33
CA GLY A 510 -36.97 -42.90 -18.55
C GLY A 510 -37.06 -41.88 -17.42
N MET A 511 -37.15 -40.60 -17.76
CA MET A 511 -37.13 -39.51 -16.79
C MET A 511 -38.01 -38.32 -17.20
N GLY A 512 -38.56 -37.62 -16.20
CA GLY A 512 -39.12 -36.29 -16.40
C GLY A 512 -38.04 -35.22 -16.20
N PHE A 513 -37.77 -34.38 -17.21
CA PHE A 513 -36.75 -33.33 -17.10
C PHE A 513 -37.03 -32.31 -16.00
N SER A 514 -38.30 -32.05 -15.66
CA SER A 514 -38.65 -31.22 -14.51
C SER A 514 -38.18 -31.83 -13.18
N ALA A 515 -38.15 -33.16 -13.08
CA ALA A 515 -37.62 -33.85 -11.90
C ALA A 515 -36.08 -33.82 -11.88
N VAL A 516 -35.43 -33.97 -13.04
CA VAL A 516 -33.96 -33.78 -13.18
C VAL A 516 -33.55 -32.36 -12.75
N HIS A 517 -34.28 -31.33 -13.19
CA HIS A 517 -34.03 -29.94 -12.81
C HIS A 517 -34.15 -29.69 -11.31
N LYS A 518 -35.08 -30.37 -10.62
CA LYS A 518 -35.22 -30.29 -9.16
C LYS A 518 -34.00 -30.87 -8.44
N VAL A 519 -33.51 -32.04 -8.88
CA VAL A 519 -32.31 -32.67 -8.27
C VAL A 519 -31.06 -31.83 -8.51
N ARG A 520 -30.86 -31.30 -9.73
CA ARG A 520 -29.79 -30.33 -10.02
C ARG A 520 -29.86 -29.12 -9.10
N ALA A 521 -31.03 -28.48 -8.99
CA ALA A 521 -31.20 -27.30 -8.13
C ALA A 521 -30.90 -27.61 -6.65
N ALA A 522 -31.28 -28.80 -6.17
CA ALA A 522 -30.94 -29.25 -4.83
C ALA A 522 -29.43 -29.46 -4.66
N ALA A 523 -28.74 -30.02 -5.67
CA ALA A 523 -27.28 -30.17 -5.65
C ALA A 523 -26.57 -28.81 -5.61
N CYS A 524 -27.01 -27.84 -6.43
CA CYS A 524 -26.48 -26.46 -6.37
C CYS A 524 -26.66 -25.86 -4.98
N LYS A 525 -27.87 -25.96 -4.39
CA LYS A 525 -28.14 -25.42 -3.06
C LYS A 525 -27.27 -26.08 -1.98
N ALA A 526 -27.12 -27.40 -2.04
CA ALA A 526 -26.28 -28.13 -1.11
C ALA A 526 -24.81 -27.70 -1.21
N LEU A 527 -24.32 -27.41 -2.43
CA LEU A 527 -22.96 -26.90 -2.63
C LEU A 527 -22.81 -25.46 -2.08
N GLU A 528 -23.80 -24.58 -2.27
CA GLU A 528 -23.79 -23.25 -1.64
C GLU A 528 -23.71 -23.34 -0.12
N GLU A 529 -24.51 -24.22 0.48
CA GLU A 529 -24.51 -24.45 1.93
C GLU A 529 -23.15 -25.00 2.40
N ALA A 530 -22.54 -25.93 1.66
CA ALA A 530 -21.22 -26.48 1.96
C ALA A 530 -20.11 -25.43 1.91
N ILE A 531 -20.12 -24.54 0.90
CA ILE A 531 -19.15 -23.44 0.74
C ILE A 531 -19.25 -22.45 1.92
N LEU A 532 -20.47 -22.16 2.37
CA LEU A 532 -20.71 -21.11 3.37
C LEU A 532 -20.68 -21.60 4.81
N ALA A 533 -20.79 -22.91 5.04
CA ALA A 533 -20.80 -23.51 6.37
C ALA A 533 -19.60 -23.10 7.24
N PRO A 534 -18.33 -23.10 6.77
CA PRO A 534 -17.19 -22.70 7.60
C PRO A 534 -17.28 -21.27 8.15
N TYR A 535 -17.82 -20.34 7.35
CA TYR A 535 -18.00 -18.94 7.73
C TYR A 535 -19.12 -18.78 8.77
N ALA A 536 -20.22 -19.51 8.59
CA ALA A 536 -21.32 -19.55 9.55
C ALA A 536 -20.89 -20.16 10.89
N GLU A 537 -20.07 -21.22 10.87
CA GLU A 537 -19.53 -21.81 12.10
C GLU A 537 -18.56 -20.85 12.79
N ARG A 538 -17.65 -20.20 12.06
CA ARG A 538 -16.76 -19.19 12.63
C ARG A 538 -17.53 -18.05 13.29
N ALA A 539 -18.63 -17.59 12.69
CA ALA A 539 -19.49 -16.57 13.28
C ALA A 539 -20.11 -16.99 14.63
N LYS A 540 -20.33 -18.29 14.85
CA LYS A 540 -20.86 -18.85 16.11
C LYS A 540 -19.77 -19.09 17.15
N THR A 541 -18.58 -19.49 16.73
CA THR A 541 -17.52 -19.98 17.63
C THR A 541 -16.45 -18.95 17.95
N LEU A 542 -16.31 -17.89 17.14
CA LEU A 542 -15.30 -16.86 17.36
C LEU A 542 -15.73 -15.97 18.53
N GLU A 543 -15.09 -16.16 19.67
CA GLU A 543 -15.34 -15.35 20.86
C GLU A 543 -14.78 -13.94 20.69
N LEU A 544 -15.51 -12.95 21.23
CA LEU A 544 -15.01 -11.58 21.29
C LEU A 544 -13.81 -11.56 22.25
N PRO A 545 -12.69 -10.92 21.88
CA PRO A 545 -11.55 -10.83 22.78
C PRO A 545 -11.98 -10.20 24.11
N ALA A 546 -11.80 -10.92 25.21
CA ALA A 546 -11.85 -10.29 26.52
C ALA A 546 -10.68 -9.30 26.55
N ILE A 547 -10.99 -8.01 26.51
CA ILE A 547 -9.98 -6.97 26.65
C ILE A 547 -9.53 -7.06 28.09
N VAL A 548 -8.41 -7.76 28.29
CA VAL A 548 -7.71 -7.77 29.55
C VAL A 548 -7.09 -6.38 29.68
N THR A 549 -7.85 -5.43 30.19
CA THR A 549 -7.33 -4.18 30.75
C THR A 549 -6.72 -4.49 32.13
N SER A 550 -5.81 -5.47 32.22
CA SER A 550 -5.04 -5.75 33.43
C SER A 550 -3.57 -5.66 33.05
N ASP A 551 -2.69 -4.95 33.72
CA ASP A 551 -2.78 -4.24 34.98
C ASP A 551 -2.03 -2.93 34.78
N SER A 552 -2.33 -1.92 35.60
CA SER A 552 -1.36 -0.87 35.91
C SER A 552 -0.15 -1.52 36.58
N ARG A 553 0.69 -2.22 35.81
CA ARG A 553 2.00 -2.65 36.28
C ARG A 553 2.71 -1.36 36.63
N PRO A 554 3.09 -1.12 37.91
CA PRO A 554 3.90 0.03 38.24
C PRO A 554 5.14 -0.01 37.34
N ALA A 555 5.54 1.16 36.83
CA ALA A 555 6.74 1.29 36.01
C ALA A 555 7.88 0.50 36.67
N PRO A 556 8.52 -0.45 35.96
CA PRO A 556 9.62 -1.23 36.52
C PRO A 556 10.68 -0.32 37.14
N GLU A 557 11.20 -0.67 38.32
CA GLU A 557 12.11 0.19 39.10
C GLU A 557 13.35 0.62 38.31
N HIS A 558 13.77 -0.16 37.31
CA HIS A 558 14.94 0.10 36.47
C HIS A 558 14.72 1.14 35.35
N TYR A 559 13.55 1.79 35.26
CA TYR A 559 13.31 2.93 34.36
C TYR A 559 13.42 4.31 35.03
N ARG A 560 13.91 4.34 36.28
CA ARG A 560 14.13 5.57 37.07
C ARG A 560 15.53 6.18 36.88
N ASP A 561 16.16 5.97 35.73
CA ASP A 561 17.43 6.59 35.41
C ASP A 561 17.31 8.12 35.38
N GLU A 562 18.43 8.80 35.62
CA GLU A 562 18.53 10.25 35.43
C GLU A 562 18.22 10.64 33.97
N PRO A 563 17.63 11.82 33.73
CA PRO A 563 17.40 12.31 32.37
C PRO A 563 18.69 12.33 31.54
N GLN A 564 18.66 11.64 30.39
CA GLN A 564 19.75 11.56 29.44
C GLN A 564 19.54 12.55 28.30
N ILE A 565 20.48 13.48 28.15
CA ILE A 565 20.55 14.35 26.98
C ILE A 565 21.26 13.58 25.87
N CYS A 566 20.59 13.43 24.73
CA CYS A 566 21.06 12.65 23.59
C CYS A 566 21.31 13.61 22.41
N ALA A 567 22.32 13.32 21.58
CA ALA A 567 22.57 14.08 20.37
C ALA A 567 22.87 13.16 19.18
N THR A 568 22.15 13.35 18.08
CA THR A 568 22.54 12.82 16.76
C THR A 568 23.47 13.83 16.10
N VAL A 569 24.65 13.39 15.69
CA VAL A 569 25.70 14.26 15.12
C VAL A 569 26.28 13.64 13.85
N THR A 570 26.91 14.47 13.03
CA THR A 570 27.46 14.09 11.72
C THR A 570 28.99 14.09 11.68
N SER A 571 29.66 14.52 12.74
CA SER A 571 31.12 14.53 12.87
C SER A 571 31.57 14.37 14.33
N LEU A 572 32.85 14.06 14.53
CA LEU A 572 33.43 13.91 15.87
C LEU A 572 33.56 15.26 16.59
N GLU A 573 33.83 16.34 15.87
CA GLU A 573 33.87 17.68 16.43
C GLU A 573 32.48 18.09 16.98
N ALA A 574 31.41 17.73 16.27
CA ALA A 574 30.05 17.91 16.75
C ALA A 574 29.72 17.01 17.96
N ALA A 575 30.26 15.78 18.00
CA ALA A 575 30.14 14.91 19.18
C ALA A 575 30.81 15.52 20.42
N GLU A 576 32.02 16.05 20.27
CA GLU A 576 32.76 16.73 21.34
C GLU A 576 32.03 17.98 21.82
N ALA A 577 31.54 18.82 20.88
CA ALA A 577 30.75 20.01 21.20
C ALA A 577 29.46 19.65 21.96
N ALA A 578 28.78 18.58 21.56
CA ALA A 578 27.60 18.09 22.27
C ALA A 578 27.96 17.62 23.69
N ARG A 579 29.04 16.84 23.87
CA ARG A 579 29.50 16.38 25.19
C ARG A 579 29.89 17.52 26.11
N ALA A 580 30.61 18.52 25.60
CA ALA A 580 31.01 19.70 26.36
C ALA A 580 29.80 20.46 26.93
N GLU A 581 28.64 20.39 26.26
CA GLU A 581 27.40 21.03 26.69
C GLU A 581 26.44 20.09 27.47
N GLY A 582 26.88 18.88 27.79
CA GLY A 582 26.18 17.93 28.65
C GLY A 582 25.43 16.81 27.95
N ALA A 583 25.68 16.55 26.66
CA ALA A 583 25.16 15.34 26.02
C ALA A 583 25.80 14.08 26.64
N THR A 584 24.96 13.19 27.15
CA THR A 584 25.34 11.92 27.80
C THR A 584 25.39 10.75 26.83
N ARG A 585 24.70 10.86 25.68
CA ARG A 585 24.67 9.83 24.63
C ARG A 585 24.82 10.48 23.27
N ILE A 586 25.70 9.91 22.44
CA ILE A 586 25.98 10.37 21.08
C ILE A 586 25.54 9.30 20.09
N TYR A 587 24.91 9.73 19.01
CA TYR A 587 24.41 8.89 17.93
C TYR A 587 24.99 9.36 16.60
N MET A 588 25.47 8.42 15.78
CA MET A 588 26.01 8.70 14.44
C MET A 588 25.50 7.66 13.45
N THR A 589 25.11 8.09 12.25
CA THR A 589 24.75 7.17 11.17
C THR A 589 25.95 6.37 10.71
N THR A 590 25.74 5.16 10.17
CA THR A 590 26.81 4.34 9.58
C THR A 590 27.64 5.13 8.55
N ASP A 591 26.99 5.89 7.67
CA ASP A 591 27.68 6.76 6.70
C ASP A 591 28.58 7.83 7.36
N ALA A 592 28.21 8.34 8.54
CA ALA A 592 28.99 9.34 9.26
C ALA A 592 30.18 8.70 9.99
N LEU A 593 29.99 7.48 10.51
CA LEU A 593 31.06 6.67 11.10
C LEU A 593 32.09 6.27 10.04
N ASP A 594 31.63 5.84 8.87
CA ASP A 594 32.48 5.52 7.71
C ASP A 594 33.24 6.76 7.22
N ALA A 595 32.58 7.92 7.13
CA ALA A 595 33.24 9.18 6.76
C ALA A 595 34.30 9.61 7.79
N ALA A 596 34.07 9.35 9.07
CA ALA A 596 35.04 9.56 10.14
C ALA A 596 36.14 8.47 10.20
N LYS A 597 36.02 7.41 9.39
CA LYS A 597 36.92 6.25 9.34
C LYS A 597 37.06 5.55 10.70
N LEU A 598 35.98 5.49 11.47
CA LEU A 598 35.97 4.79 12.75
C LEU A 598 35.76 3.29 12.55
N SER A 599 36.51 2.47 13.30
CA SER A 599 36.18 1.05 13.43
C SER A 599 34.98 0.87 14.37
N THR A 600 34.37 -0.32 14.34
CA THR A 600 33.31 -0.69 15.28
C THR A 600 33.80 -0.62 16.73
N ALA A 601 35.01 -1.13 17.00
CA ALA A 601 35.63 -1.09 18.33
C ALA A 601 35.83 0.34 18.84
N ASP A 602 36.45 1.22 18.02
CA ASP A 602 36.70 2.62 18.40
C ASP A 602 35.39 3.37 18.67
N THR A 603 34.35 3.08 17.88
CA THR A 603 33.02 3.69 18.02
C THR A 603 32.41 3.37 19.39
N PHE A 604 32.42 2.10 19.78
CA PHE A 604 31.88 1.67 21.06
C PHE A 604 32.75 2.08 22.25
N GLU A 605 34.08 2.08 22.12
CA GLU A 605 35.00 2.58 23.15
C GLU A 605 34.75 4.07 23.42
N GLN A 606 34.47 4.84 22.37
CA GLN A 606 34.06 6.24 22.49
C GLN A 606 32.63 6.41 23.00
N GLY A 607 31.84 5.36 23.20
CA GLY A 607 30.45 5.45 23.67
C GLY A 607 29.49 6.09 22.65
N ILE A 608 29.76 5.92 21.37
CA ILE A 608 28.88 6.35 20.27
C ILE A 608 27.96 5.18 19.90
N VAL A 609 26.66 5.46 19.78
CA VAL A 609 25.65 4.49 19.35
C VAL A 609 25.47 4.58 17.84
N PRO A 610 25.76 3.52 17.06
CA PRO A 610 25.50 3.50 15.63
C PRO A 610 24.00 3.60 15.34
N VAL A 611 23.65 4.42 14.35
CA VAL A 611 22.29 4.56 13.82
C VAL A 611 22.22 3.88 12.47
N LEU A 612 21.52 2.74 12.41
CA LEU A 612 21.34 1.96 11.20
C LEU A 612 20.30 2.60 10.28
N ASP A 613 20.19 2.10 9.05
CA ASP A 613 19.33 2.70 8.05
C ASP A 613 17.84 2.38 8.29
N GLU A 614 16.98 3.33 7.93
CA GLU A 614 15.52 3.09 7.91
C GLU A 614 15.11 2.10 6.82
N VAL A 615 15.91 2.03 5.75
CA VAL A 615 15.76 1.15 4.61
C VAL A 615 17.04 0.35 4.49
N CYS A 616 16.99 -0.96 4.62
CA CYS A 616 18.17 -1.82 4.63
C CYS A 616 17.93 -3.06 3.76
N ARG A 617 18.15 -2.92 2.46
CA ARG A 617 17.96 -4.05 1.53
C ARG A 617 19.10 -5.05 1.68
N ALA A 618 19.00 -6.21 1.04
CA ALA A 618 20.06 -7.22 1.06
C ALA A 618 21.45 -6.65 0.66
N VAL A 619 21.49 -5.69 -0.28
CA VAL A 619 22.74 -5.02 -0.69
C VAL A 619 23.35 -4.15 0.41
N ASP A 620 22.54 -3.66 1.35
CA ASP A 620 22.99 -2.80 2.46
C ASP A 620 23.60 -3.60 3.62
N HIS A 621 23.28 -4.89 3.76
CA HIS A 621 23.71 -5.73 4.90
C HIS A 621 25.22 -5.70 5.11
N VAL A 622 26.01 -5.76 4.02
CA VAL A 622 27.49 -5.74 4.09
C VAL A 622 28.02 -4.49 4.81
N ARG A 623 27.33 -3.36 4.68
CA ARG A 623 27.69 -2.09 5.32
C ARG A 623 27.07 -1.94 6.71
N VAL A 624 25.84 -2.41 6.89
CA VAL A 624 25.02 -2.11 8.08
C VAL A 624 25.22 -3.16 9.18
N ASP A 625 25.22 -4.45 8.85
CA ASP A 625 25.26 -5.55 9.81
C ASP A 625 26.52 -5.57 10.71
N PRO A 626 27.73 -5.17 10.24
CA PRO A 626 28.92 -5.13 11.11
C PRO A 626 28.78 -4.22 12.35
N TRP A 627 27.85 -3.27 12.34
CA TRP A 627 27.58 -2.37 13.47
C TRP A 627 26.70 -3.00 14.56
N VAL A 628 26.16 -4.20 14.33
CA VAL A 628 25.40 -4.96 15.32
C VAL A 628 26.33 -5.92 16.06
N VAL A 629 26.78 -5.51 17.25
CA VAL A 629 27.80 -6.23 18.03
C VAL A 629 27.23 -6.72 19.35
N ALA A 630 27.56 -7.95 19.73
CA ALA A 630 27.09 -8.58 20.96
C ALA A 630 27.42 -7.74 22.20
N GLY A 631 26.44 -7.52 23.07
CA GLY A 631 26.56 -6.69 24.27
C GLY A 631 26.60 -5.17 24.03
N ALA A 632 26.69 -4.72 22.77
CA ALA A 632 26.64 -3.31 22.42
C ALA A 632 25.20 -2.82 22.20
N THR A 633 25.02 -1.50 22.18
CA THR A 633 23.74 -0.85 21.84
C THR A 633 23.77 -0.34 20.41
N VAL A 634 22.67 -0.51 19.68
CA VAL A 634 22.52 -0.04 18.29
C VAL A 634 21.11 0.51 18.07
N ALA A 635 20.99 1.62 17.34
CA ALA A 635 19.70 2.23 17.02
C ALA A 635 19.19 1.73 15.65
N ILE A 636 18.10 0.97 15.67
CA ILE A 636 17.59 0.21 14.52
C ILE A 636 16.36 0.86 13.89
N GLY A 637 16.24 0.77 12.57
CA GLY A 637 15.19 1.41 11.77
C GLY A 637 14.08 0.48 11.28
N ASN A 638 14.29 -0.84 11.30
CA ASN A 638 13.38 -1.83 10.71
C ASN A 638 13.40 -3.18 11.48
N ILE A 639 12.44 -4.07 11.20
CA ILE A 639 12.30 -5.33 11.95
C ILE A 639 13.40 -6.35 11.64
N SER A 640 14.01 -6.26 10.46
CA SER A 640 15.13 -7.11 10.05
C SER A 640 16.33 -6.86 10.96
N GLU A 641 16.65 -5.59 11.24
CA GLU A 641 17.71 -5.22 12.17
C GLU A 641 17.41 -5.60 13.63
N LEU A 642 16.14 -5.57 14.06
CA LEU A 642 15.74 -6.10 15.37
C LEU A 642 16.02 -7.60 15.46
N ALA A 643 15.68 -8.36 14.42
CA ALA A 643 15.95 -9.79 14.35
C ALA A 643 17.46 -10.09 14.46
N LEU A 644 18.29 -9.33 13.73
CA LEU A 644 19.75 -9.46 13.84
C LEU A 644 20.27 -9.12 15.24
N ALA A 645 19.80 -8.01 15.82
CA ALA A 645 20.23 -7.59 17.15
C ALA A 645 19.91 -8.66 18.20
N ALA A 646 18.71 -9.25 18.14
CA ALA A 646 18.32 -10.36 19.01
C ALA A 646 19.21 -11.59 18.79
N GLN A 647 19.48 -11.97 17.54
CA GLN A 647 20.32 -13.11 17.19
C GLN A 647 21.77 -12.96 17.70
N VAL A 648 22.34 -11.76 17.59
CA VAL A 648 23.72 -11.47 18.00
C VAL A 648 23.84 -11.21 19.50
N GLY A 649 22.74 -10.87 20.19
CA GLY A 649 22.75 -10.45 21.59
C GLY A 649 23.15 -8.97 21.77
N ALA A 650 22.84 -8.12 20.78
CA ALA A 650 22.95 -6.68 20.89
C ALA A 650 21.66 -6.09 21.50
N THR A 651 21.76 -4.92 22.15
CA THR A 651 20.59 -4.18 22.65
C THR A 651 20.08 -3.25 21.56
N ALA A 652 18.85 -3.46 21.10
CA ALA A 652 18.26 -2.67 20.04
C ALA A 652 17.51 -1.44 20.61
N GLU A 653 17.80 -0.24 20.11
CA GLU A 653 16.96 0.94 20.33
C GLU A 653 16.06 1.17 19.12
N ILE A 654 14.75 1.04 19.31
CA ILE A 654 13.78 1.21 18.24
C ILE A 654 13.69 2.68 17.86
N ARG A 655 14.01 3.02 16.60
CA ARG A 655 13.88 4.38 16.08
C ARG A 655 12.42 4.72 15.75
N SER A 656 12.13 6.02 15.68
CA SER A 656 10.79 6.54 15.41
C SER A 656 10.20 6.20 14.03
N CYS A 657 11.02 5.71 13.09
CA CYS A 657 10.56 5.20 11.79
C CYS A 657 9.90 3.81 11.87
N LEU A 658 10.08 3.07 12.97
CA LEU A 658 9.30 1.89 13.30
C LEU A 658 8.19 2.33 14.29
N PRO A 659 6.95 2.59 13.82
CA PRO A 659 5.99 3.32 14.63
C PRO A 659 5.50 2.52 15.84
N VAL A 660 5.64 3.10 17.03
CA VAL A 660 5.18 2.53 18.30
C VAL A 660 4.23 3.51 18.99
N HIS A 661 2.94 3.16 19.08
CA HIS A 661 1.88 4.04 19.62
C HIS A 661 0.98 3.35 20.65
N ASN A 662 1.32 2.13 21.04
CA ASN A 662 0.58 1.33 22.02
C ASN A 662 1.54 0.43 22.82
N THR A 663 1.14 0.08 24.03
CA THR A 663 1.88 -0.76 24.97
C THR A 663 2.08 -2.18 24.47
N PRO A 664 1.09 -2.87 23.87
CA PRO A 664 1.31 -4.21 23.32
C PRO A 664 2.44 -4.26 22.28
N CYS A 665 2.59 -3.21 21.46
CA CYS A 665 3.71 -3.09 20.53
C CYS A 665 5.05 -2.98 21.28
N MET A 666 5.14 -2.13 22.31
CA MET A 666 6.37 -2.02 23.11
C MET A 666 6.72 -3.33 23.82
N GLU A 667 5.75 -3.99 24.44
CA GLU A 667 5.99 -5.26 25.16
C GLU A 667 6.49 -6.34 24.21
N ALA A 668 5.81 -6.52 23.08
CA ALA A 668 6.19 -7.55 22.12
C ALA A 668 7.58 -7.30 21.51
N LEU A 669 7.95 -6.05 21.24
CA LEU A 669 9.30 -5.74 20.73
C LEU A 669 10.37 -5.85 21.83
N ALA A 670 10.04 -5.50 23.08
CA ALA A 670 10.95 -5.63 24.22
C ALA A 670 11.29 -7.10 24.52
N GLU A 671 10.29 -7.99 24.47
CA GLU A 671 10.49 -9.45 24.54
C GLU A 671 11.42 -9.99 23.45
N ARG A 672 11.63 -9.22 22.37
CA ARG A 672 12.44 -9.58 21.20
C ARG A 672 13.72 -8.75 21.09
N GLY A 673 14.19 -8.18 22.20
CA GLY A 673 15.50 -7.54 22.29
C GLY A 673 15.51 -6.01 22.19
N ALA A 674 14.34 -5.36 22.15
CA ALA A 674 14.27 -3.90 22.23
C ALA A 674 14.54 -3.39 23.66
N GLY A 675 15.55 -2.53 23.81
CA GLY A 675 15.95 -1.91 25.08
C GLY A 675 15.52 -0.44 25.24
N ALA A 676 15.03 0.20 24.18
CA ALA A 676 14.47 1.55 24.23
C ALA A 676 13.58 1.86 23.02
N PHE A 677 12.71 2.86 23.17
CA PHE A 677 11.79 3.32 22.13
C PHE A 677 11.90 4.83 21.91
N TRP A 678 12.28 5.23 20.70
CA TRP A 678 12.20 6.60 20.23
C TRP A 678 10.82 6.88 19.65
N LEU A 679 10.03 7.68 20.36
CA LEU A 679 8.65 7.97 20.01
C LEU A 679 8.53 8.78 18.71
N SER A 680 7.46 8.52 17.98
CA SER A 680 7.12 9.23 16.74
C SER A 680 6.97 10.74 16.98
N PRO A 681 7.46 11.61 16.07
CA PRO A 681 7.14 13.04 16.10
C PRO A 681 5.65 13.38 15.94
N GLU A 682 4.83 12.40 15.54
CA GLU A 682 3.37 12.56 15.44
C GLU A 682 2.62 12.32 16.75
N ILE A 683 3.28 11.79 17.79
CA ILE A 683 2.63 11.45 19.07
C ILE A 683 2.27 12.70 19.88
N THR A 684 1.12 12.67 20.56
CA THR A 684 0.66 13.74 21.45
C THR A 684 1.21 13.58 22.86
N LEU A 685 1.20 14.67 23.65
CA LEU A 685 1.61 14.61 25.05
C LEU A 685 0.74 13.62 25.87
N ASP A 686 -0.57 13.59 25.63
CA ASP A 686 -1.48 12.69 26.35
C ASP A 686 -1.19 11.21 26.03
N GLU A 687 -0.87 10.91 24.76
CA GLU A 687 -0.43 9.58 24.35
C GLU A 687 0.92 9.23 25.00
N ILE A 688 1.88 10.16 25.08
CA ILE A 688 3.17 9.94 25.76
C ILE A 688 2.94 9.60 27.25
N VAL A 689 2.08 10.36 27.94
CA VAL A 689 1.73 10.11 29.36
C VAL A 689 1.14 8.71 29.52
N SER A 690 0.23 8.31 28.63
CA SER A 690 -0.38 6.98 28.64
C SER A 690 0.64 5.86 28.43
N LEU A 691 1.58 6.02 27.48
CA LEU A 691 2.60 5.01 27.19
C LEU A 691 3.63 4.92 28.31
N GLY A 692 4.11 6.05 28.82
CA GLY A 692 5.15 6.10 29.85
C GLY A 692 4.75 5.47 31.18
N ALA A 693 3.45 5.44 31.50
CA ALA A 693 2.94 4.73 32.67
C ALA A 693 3.16 3.21 32.63
N THR A 694 3.33 2.63 31.43
CA THR A 694 3.38 1.18 31.21
C THR A 694 4.58 0.74 30.35
N ALA A 695 5.51 1.66 30.07
CA ALA A 695 6.62 1.40 29.17
C ALA A 695 7.52 0.27 29.69
N PRO A 696 7.75 -0.79 28.90
CA PRO A 696 8.60 -1.90 29.29
C PRO A 696 10.08 -1.63 29.00
N ALA A 697 10.43 -0.46 28.47
CA ALA A 697 11.78 0.00 28.11
C ALA A 697 11.92 1.53 28.22
N ALA A 698 13.14 2.06 28.13
CA ALA A 698 13.38 3.50 28.20
C ALA A 698 12.70 4.23 27.03
N LEU A 699 12.01 5.34 27.34
CA LEU A 699 11.37 6.19 26.33
C LEU A 699 12.24 7.39 25.97
N GLY A 700 12.33 7.66 24.67
CA GLY A 700 12.99 8.82 24.12
C GLY A 700 12.14 9.60 23.12
N ILE A 701 12.40 10.90 22.98
CA ILE A 701 11.78 11.73 21.95
C ILE A 701 12.74 12.83 21.46
N THR A 702 12.64 13.18 20.19
CA THR A 702 13.33 14.37 19.64
C THR A 702 12.70 15.64 20.17
N VAL A 703 13.43 16.34 21.04
CA VAL A 703 12.98 17.61 21.64
C VAL A 703 13.50 18.84 20.89
N PHE A 704 14.53 18.68 20.08
CA PHE A 704 15.10 19.78 19.29
C PHE A 704 15.64 19.27 17.96
N GLY A 705 15.40 20.00 16.87
CA GLY A 705 15.91 19.67 15.54
C GLY A 705 14.81 19.63 14.49
N ARG A 706 15.13 19.25 13.25
CA ARG A 706 14.16 19.21 12.15
C ARG A 706 13.73 17.77 11.88
N PRO A 707 12.44 17.43 12.05
CA PRO A 707 11.96 16.09 11.74
C PRO A 707 12.20 15.76 10.29
N ARG A 708 12.76 14.57 10.05
CA ARG A 708 12.71 13.93 8.73
C ARG A 708 11.28 13.49 8.48
N VAL A 709 10.68 13.97 7.40
CA VAL A 709 9.26 13.73 7.09
C VAL A 709 9.03 12.69 5.99
N MET A 710 10.08 12.33 5.27
CA MET A 710 10.02 11.36 4.17
C MET A 710 11.43 10.85 3.84
N THR A 711 11.52 9.55 3.60
CA THR A 711 12.66 8.86 2.97
C THR A 711 12.20 8.32 1.61
N SER A 712 13.00 8.45 0.56
CA SER A 712 12.69 8.01 -0.80
C SER A 712 13.87 7.27 -1.41
N GLU A 713 13.57 6.21 -2.18
CA GLU A 713 14.56 5.52 -3.00
C GLU A 713 15.07 6.39 -4.15
N HIS A 714 14.21 7.28 -4.66
CA HIS A 714 14.57 8.19 -5.74
C HIS A 714 15.35 9.40 -5.22
N CYS A 715 16.40 9.78 -5.95
CA CYS A 715 17.15 11.00 -5.69
C CYS A 715 16.35 12.24 -6.15
N ILE A 716 15.77 12.99 -5.21
CA ILE A 716 15.00 14.23 -5.46
C ILE A 716 15.79 15.23 -6.32
N LEU A 717 17.14 15.22 -6.22
CA LEU A 717 18.01 16.14 -6.97
C LEU A 717 17.99 15.90 -8.48
N GLN A 718 17.52 14.74 -8.95
CA GLN A 718 17.36 14.47 -10.38
C GLN A 718 16.36 15.42 -11.04
N VAL A 719 15.50 16.11 -10.28
CA VAL A 719 14.65 17.20 -10.79
C VAL A 719 15.44 18.28 -11.54
N VAL A 720 16.73 18.48 -11.21
CA VAL A 720 17.64 19.42 -11.91
C VAL A 720 17.97 18.98 -13.35
N ASN A 721 17.72 17.71 -13.68
CA ASN A 721 18.09 17.08 -14.95
C ASN A 721 19.61 17.11 -15.22
N GLY A 722 20.40 16.80 -14.18
CA GLY A 722 21.87 16.84 -14.22
C GLY A 722 22.52 15.69 -13.45
N CYS A 723 21.85 14.54 -13.34
CA CYS A 723 22.40 13.35 -12.68
C CYS A 723 23.61 12.83 -13.46
N ILE A 724 24.68 12.48 -12.76
CA ILE A 724 25.89 11.87 -13.34
C ILE A 724 25.99 10.37 -13.07
N HIS A 725 25.00 9.77 -12.39
CA HIS A 725 24.95 8.37 -11.97
C HIS A 725 26.17 7.89 -11.15
N ASP A 726 26.88 8.85 -10.53
CA ASP A 726 27.96 8.63 -9.57
C ASP A 726 27.68 9.49 -8.33
N CYS A 727 26.98 8.89 -7.38
CA CYS A 727 26.54 9.58 -6.17
C CYS A 727 27.74 10.02 -5.31
N ALA A 728 28.81 9.22 -5.22
CA ALA A 728 29.99 9.54 -4.42
C ALA A 728 30.66 10.85 -4.87
N ASN A 729 30.71 11.10 -6.18
CA ASN A 729 31.31 12.31 -6.76
C ASN A 729 30.30 13.41 -7.13
N CYS A 730 29.03 13.27 -6.75
CA CYS A 730 27.98 14.23 -7.12
C CYS A 730 28.09 15.56 -6.36
N ARG A 731 28.41 16.64 -7.07
CA ARG A 731 28.52 18.00 -6.49
C ARG A 731 27.21 18.55 -5.91
N LEU A 732 26.06 18.13 -6.42
CA LEU A 732 24.76 18.59 -5.90
C LEU A 732 24.51 18.09 -4.47
N ARG A 733 24.98 16.88 -4.13
CA ARG A 733 24.81 16.31 -2.79
C ARG A 733 25.57 17.07 -1.71
N ALA A 734 26.70 17.69 -2.06
CA ALA A 734 27.49 18.49 -1.15
C ALA A 734 26.87 19.86 -0.83
N ARG A 735 25.81 20.27 -1.56
CA ARG A 735 25.15 21.58 -1.37
C ARG A 735 23.97 21.49 -0.39
N LYS A 736 23.66 22.63 0.25
CA LYS A 736 22.48 22.77 1.11
C LYS A 736 21.25 23.09 0.27
N LEU A 737 20.65 22.06 -0.32
CA LEU A 737 19.48 22.18 -1.18
C LEU A 737 18.17 22.01 -0.41
N SER A 738 17.10 22.65 -0.88
CA SER A 738 15.75 22.56 -0.30
C SER A 738 14.66 22.55 -1.37
N LEU A 739 13.53 21.92 -1.08
CA LEU A 739 12.30 22.08 -1.85
C LEU A 739 11.48 23.22 -1.26
N LYS A 740 11.10 24.19 -2.09
CA LYS A 740 10.15 25.23 -1.74
C LYS A 740 8.78 24.86 -2.29
N ASN A 741 7.78 24.74 -1.42
CA ASN A 741 6.42 24.39 -1.82
C ASN A 741 5.61 25.62 -2.26
N ILE A 742 4.38 25.40 -2.73
CA ILE A 742 3.45 26.46 -3.15
C ILE A 742 3.03 27.45 -2.03
N ASP A 743 3.20 27.09 -0.76
CA ASP A 743 2.93 27.95 0.40
C ASP A 743 4.17 28.73 0.85
N GLY A 744 5.30 28.59 0.13
CA GLY A 744 6.58 29.20 0.47
C GLY A 744 7.37 28.49 1.59
N LYS A 745 6.92 27.32 2.06
CA LYS A 745 7.66 26.49 3.02
C LYS A 745 8.92 25.93 2.37
N VAL A 746 10.06 26.09 3.03
CA VAL A 746 11.38 25.64 2.56
C VAL A 746 11.80 24.38 3.32
N MET A 747 11.82 23.25 2.62
CA MET A 747 11.99 21.91 3.16
C MET A 747 13.37 21.36 2.77
N PRO A 748 14.33 21.20 3.72
CA PRO A 748 15.66 20.73 3.39
C PRO A 748 15.65 19.33 2.76
N VAL A 749 16.53 19.12 1.78
CA VAL A 749 16.76 17.81 1.14
C VAL A 749 18.20 17.37 1.41
N ARG A 750 18.37 16.11 1.81
CA ARG A 750 19.69 15.46 1.88
C ARG A 750 19.65 14.14 1.12
N THR A 751 20.70 13.83 0.38
CA THR A 751 20.81 12.57 -0.38
C THR A 751 22.09 11.86 0.00
N ASP A 752 21.98 10.58 0.35
CA ASP A 752 23.15 9.77 0.73
C ASP A 752 23.97 9.30 -0.48
N ILE A 753 25.07 8.61 -0.22
CA ILE A 753 26.00 8.11 -1.25
C ILE A 753 25.37 6.99 -2.10
N HIS A 754 24.20 6.49 -1.70
CA HIS A 754 23.43 5.46 -2.40
C HIS A 754 22.31 6.06 -3.25
N GLY A 755 22.16 7.39 -3.27
CA GLY A 755 21.15 8.09 -4.05
C GLY A 755 19.79 8.20 -3.37
N ARG A 756 19.64 7.75 -2.11
CA ARG A 756 18.37 7.82 -1.39
C ARG A 756 18.20 9.20 -0.75
N SER A 757 17.06 9.83 -1.01
CA SER A 757 16.76 11.19 -0.53
C SER A 757 15.96 11.18 0.77
N ARG A 758 16.26 12.15 1.63
CA ARG A 758 15.59 12.45 2.89
C ARG A 758 15.09 13.89 2.83
N LEU A 759 13.79 14.07 3.02
CA LEU A 759 13.14 15.38 3.09
C LEU A 759 12.83 15.70 4.56
N TYR A 760 13.11 16.93 4.96
CA TYR A 760 12.92 17.41 6.33
C TYR A 760 11.83 18.49 6.38
N ASP A 761 11.21 18.65 7.55
CA ASP A 761 10.20 19.69 7.74
C ASP A 761 10.77 21.10 7.57
N ALA A 762 9.89 22.02 7.16
CA ALA A 762 10.21 23.42 6.99
C ALA A 762 10.51 24.15 8.30
N TYR A 763 10.03 23.64 9.43
CA TYR A 763 10.24 24.24 10.74
C TYR A 763 10.95 23.26 11.69
N PRO A 764 11.93 23.72 12.49
CA PRO A 764 12.47 22.90 13.55
C PRO A 764 11.44 22.71 14.67
N ILE A 765 11.49 21.55 15.32
CA ILE A 765 10.82 21.30 16.59
C ILE A 765 11.66 21.89 17.73
N ASP A 766 10.98 22.50 18.70
CA ASP A 766 11.54 22.86 20.00
C ASP A 766 10.51 22.57 21.12
N LEU A 767 10.71 21.43 21.76
CA LEU A 767 9.94 20.92 22.90
C LEU A 767 10.64 21.16 24.23
N THR A 768 11.71 21.95 24.27
CA THR A 768 12.36 22.32 25.54
C THR A 768 11.41 22.94 26.58
N PRO A 769 10.36 23.71 26.20
CA PRO A 769 9.38 24.19 27.18
C PRO A 769 8.49 23.08 27.77
N GLN A 770 8.45 21.90 27.14
CA GLN A 770 7.66 20.73 27.51
C GLN A 770 8.50 19.67 28.26
N VAL A 771 9.80 19.90 28.46
CA VAL A 771 10.68 18.95 29.16
C VAL A 771 10.14 18.53 30.53
N PRO A 772 9.64 19.42 31.41
CA PRO A 772 9.04 19.00 32.68
C PRO A 772 7.94 17.95 32.50
N GLN A 773 6.98 18.20 31.61
CA GLN A 773 5.88 17.27 31.33
C GLN A 773 6.37 15.96 30.72
N LEU A 774 7.40 15.99 29.87
CA LEU A 774 7.99 14.79 29.29
C LEU A 774 8.68 13.93 30.37
N LEU A 775 9.42 14.57 31.29
CA LEU A 775 10.04 13.88 32.42
C LEU A 775 8.99 13.29 33.37
N ASP A 776 7.93 14.04 33.66
CA ASP A 776 6.80 13.55 34.48
C ASP A 776 6.10 12.37 33.80
N ALA A 777 6.01 12.38 32.46
CA ALA A 777 5.46 11.30 31.65
C ALA A 777 6.39 10.09 31.49
N GLY A 778 7.54 10.04 32.17
CA GLY A 778 8.46 8.89 32.10
C GLY A 778 9.42 8.90 30.89
N VAL A 779 9.44 9.96 30.09
CA VAL A 779 10.47 10.13 29.05
C VAL A 779 11.80 10.42 29.74
N ARG A 780 12.83 9.66 29.39
CA ARG A 780 14.18 9.83 29.98
C ARG A 780 15.24 10.20 28.97
N ARG A 781 14.99 10.00 27.67
CA ARG A 781 15.96 10.34 26.62
C ARG A 781 15.45 11.53 25.79
N LEU A 782 16.16 12.64 25.87
CA LEU A 782 15.80 13.89 25.20
C LEU A 782 16.77 14.14 24.06
N MET A 783 16.34 13.92 22.82
CA MET A 783 17.22 13.98 21.64
C MET A 783 17.27 15.39 21.04
N VAL A 784 18.50 15.85 20.81
CA VAL A 784 18.85 16.90 19.86
C VAL A 784 19.23 16.23 18.54
N ASP A 785 18.38 16.41 17.52
CA ASP A 785 18.71 16.01 16.15
C ASP A 785 19.58 17.08 15.49
N GLY A 786 20.89 16.84 15.51
CA GLY A 786 21.92 17.68 14.91
C GLY A 786 22.18 17.41 13.43
N THR A 787 21.41 16.54 12.76
CA THR A 787 21.66 16.14 11.37
C THR A 787 21.78 17.31 10.38
N LEU A 788 21.05 18.40 10.65
CA LEU A 788 21.05 19.62 9.82
C LEU A 788 21.71 20.82 10.48
N LEU A 789 22.38 20.62 11.62
CA LEU A 789 23.01 21.68 12.40
C LEU A 789 24.52 21.66 12.18
N GLU A 790 25.12 22.85 12.18
CA GLU A 790 26.58 22.99 12.28
C GLU A 790 27.07 22.70 13.70
N THR A 791 28.36 22.44 13.88
CA THR A 791 28.98 22.07 15.17
C THR A 791 28.63 23.03 16.31
N ASP A 792 28.66 24.35 16.08
CA ASP A 792 28.31 25.36 17.10
C ASP A 792 26.80 25.42 17.37
N GLU A 793 25.96 25.10 16.38
CA GLU A 793 24.52 24.98 16.54
C GLU A 793 24.15 23.75 17.37
N VAL A 794 24.84 22.62 17.18
CA VAL A 794 24.67 21.42 18.00
C VAL A 794 24.95 21.72 19.47
N GLY A 795 26.09 22.33 19.79
CA GLY A 795 26.44 22.70 21.17
C GLY A 795 25.38 23.61 21.80
N ARG A 796 24.94 24.66 21.08
CA ARG A 796 23.87 25.56 21.57
C ARG A 796 22.54 24.86 21.80
N ALA A 797 22.17 23.92 20.93
CA ALA A 797 20.96 23.14 21.06
C ALA A 797 21.01 22.20 22.27
N VAL A 798 22.14 21.50 22.48
CA VAL A 798 22.37 20.65 23.66
C VAL A 798 22.33 21.47 24.94
N ALA A 799 23.03 22.62 24.98
CA ALA A 799 23.02 23.53 26.12
C ALA A 799 21.60 24.02 26.46
N ARG A 800 20.74 24.20 25.44
CA ARG A 800 19.34 24.58 25.63
C ARG A 800 18.53 23.47 26.27
N VAL A 801 18.68 22.22 25.80
CA VAL A 801 18.02 21.06 26.41
C VAL A 801 18.51 20.87 27.85
N ARG A 802 19.82 20.97 28.10
CA ARG A 802 20.40 20.92 29.45
C ARG A 802 19.77 21.92 30.40
N ARG A 803 19.70 23.20 30.02
CA ARG A 803 19.04 24.24 30.82
C ARG A 803 17.57 23.94 31.08
N ALA A 804 16.86 23.28 30.16
CA ALA A 804 15.48 22.88 30.36
C ALA A 804 15.34 21.73 31.36
N VAL A 805 16.25 20.76 31.34
CA VAL A 805 16.33 19.68 32.35
C VAL A 805 16.67 20.25 33.73
N GLU A 806 17.70 21.11 33.83
CA GLU A 806 18.09 21.79 35.08
C GLU A 806 16.96 22.66 35.64
N ALA A 807 16.16 23.30 34.76
CA ALA A 807 14.98 24.04 35.17
C ALA A 807 13.89 23.11 35.72
N ALA A 808 13.59 22.01 35.01
CA ALA A 808 12.60 21.02 35.41
C ALA A 808 12.94 20.41 36.78
N GLN A 809 14.18 19.95 36.97
CA GLN A 809 14.66 19.39 38.24
C GLN A 809 14.61 20.39 39.40
N ALA A 810 14.80 21.68 39.11
CA ALA A 810 14.69 22.76 40.10
C ALA A 810 13.26 23.28 40.31
N GLY A 811 12.23 22.66 39.70
CA GLY A 811 10.84 23.12 39.77
C GLY A 811 10.61 24.49 39.10
N ARG A 812 11.49 24.91 38.19
CA ARG A 812 11.43 26.17 37.45
C ARG A 812 10.89 25.95 36.04
N LYS A 813 10.26 26.97 35.48
CA LYS A 813 9.79 26.94 34.09
C LYS A 813 10.99 27.07 33.12
N PRO A 814 11.15 26.17 32.13
CA PRO A 814 12.15 26.33 31.08
C PRO A 814 11.90 27.58 30.22
N ALA A 815 12.90 27.94 29.41
CA ALA A 815 12.79 29.03 28.46
C ALA A 815 11.64 28.82 27.46
N ALA A 816 11.04 29.91 26.99
CA ALA A 816 10.02 29.86 25.94
C ALA A 816 10.59 29.28 24.64
N ARG A 817 9.70 28.68 23.83
CA ARG A 817 10.03 28.09 22.52
C ARG A 817 10.77 29.10 21.63
N LEU A 818 11.77 28.64 20.88
CA LEU A 818 12.48 29.48 19.92
C LEU A 818 11.54 30.04 18.85
N ARG A 819 11.79 31.28 18.44
CA ARG A 819 11.06 31.92 17.35
C ARG A 819 11.28 31.13 16.05
N GLY A 820 10.18 30.80 15.36
CA GLY A 820 10.22 30.02 14.12
C GLY A 820 10.27 28.50 14.32
N ALA A 821 10.36 28.03 15.57
CA ALA A 821 10.21 26.61 15.90
C ALA A 821 8.76 26.26 16.25
N THR A 822 8.40 25.00 16.10
CA THR A 822 7.06 24.44 16.36
C THR A 822 7.08 23.39 17.47
N SER A 823 5.92 23.06 18.02
CA SER A 823 5.72 21.85 18.84
C SER A 823 5.50 20.59 18.01
N GLY A 824 5.54 20.70 16.68
CA GLY A 824 5.14 19.62 15.79
C GLY A 824 3.69 19.21 16.05
N CYS A 825 3.44 17.90 16.13
CA CYS A 825 2.12 17.33 16.33
C CYS A 825 1.71 17.21 17.81
N MET A 826 2.58 17.52 18.78
CA MET A 826 2.38 17.21 20.20
C MET A 826 1.03 17.66 20.80
N PHE A 827 0.47 18.78 20.33
CA PHE A 827 -0.80 19.33 20.82
C PHE A 827 -1.95 19.30 19.80
N VAL A 828 -1.65 19.08 18.52
CA VAL A 828 -2.68 19.00 17.46
C VAL A 828 -3.13 17.56 17.26
N GLY A 829 -2.25 16.60 17.55
CA GLY A 829 -2.41 15.19 17.26
C GLY A 829 -2.52 14.91 15.78
N ILE A 830 -2.74 13.63 15.49
CA ILE A 830 -3.05 13.13 14.15
C ILE A 830 -4.40 12.42 14.15
N SER A 831 -5.23 12.77 13.17
CA SER A 831 -6.49 12.08 12.89
C SER A 831 -6.21 10.76 12.21
#